data_AF-B4GRR3-F1
#
_entry.id   AF-B4GRR3-F1
#
_cell.length_a   1.000
_cell.length_b   1.000
_cell.length_c   1.000
_cell.angle_alpha   90.00
_cell.angle_beta   90.00
_cell.angle_gamma   90.00
#
_symmetry.space_group_name_H-M   'P 1'
#
loop_
_entity.id
_entity.type
_entity.pdbx_description
1 polymer ?
#
loop_
_entity_poly.entity_id
_entity_poly.type
_entity_poly.pdbx_seq_one_letter_code
_entity_poly.pdbx_strand_id
1 'polypeptide(L)'
;MDLLRPTFPGMLRNIRKNVFNLVLVVDALQLTARSVIKLSESFVIHQAPIRLGLVFDAREAGKDNSEDYIAITCAFNYVSQKKDARAALSFLTDIYAAVGETKVVKKEHIVKQLTKEFSTLTHAKAEEFIEEDSTYDYGRELATEFVQRLGFSDKGQPQALLNGVPMPSNIVTADSEFEEAIFTEIMTHTSTLQKAVYKGEMTDNDVAIDYLMNQPHVMPRLNQRILSQEDVKYLDINGVAYKQLGNVAALNRLSNRDMTATVMENLKFFGGKKSTERIGRASLQFLTIWVFADLDTQEGRSLLTHALEYVQGGESVRLAFIPNTENVPAGDSKNLNRLAWAAMQTLPSAQATEQVLKWLKKPKEKIEVPSKVQDILGSTELHLKMLRVYAQRVLGLNKSQRLVIGNGRLYGPLSADESFDSADFALLARFSSLQYGDKVRQVLKESAQDVGADFTSDTLLKLYASLLPRQTKNRFKMPTDLKTDHSVVLLPPKQEKLPHFDVVAVLDPASRGAQKMAPMLILLRQVLNCQLSLYMIPVPQHSDMPVKNFYRYVVEPEIQFEANGVRSDGPLAKFSGLPANPLLTQQIQVPENWLVEAVRAVYDLDNIKLSEIGGPVHSEFDLEYLLLEGHCFDASSGTPPRGLQLVLGTKSETTLVDTIVMANLGYFQLKANPGAWSLRLRDGKSTDIYGISHIDGDNTHYDAGSSVVQVLITSLRSHVIKLRVSKKPGMQQAELLADDTDQAAQSGIWNSIASSFGGSNGNQAANDEDTETINIFSVASGHLYERLLRIMMISLLKHTKSPVKFWFLKNYLSPQFTDFLPHMAAEYNFQYELVQYKWPRWLHQQTEKQRTIWGYKILFLDVLFPLNVRKIIFVDADAIVRTDIKELYDLDLGGAPYAYTPFCDSRKEMEGFRFWKQGYWRSHLMGRRYHISALYVVDLKRFRKIAAGDRLRGQYQALSQDPNSLSNLDQDLPNNMIHQVAIKSLPDDWLWCQTWCSDSKFSSAKVIDLCNNPQTKEAKLTAAQRIVPEWKDYDAELKTLLARIEDHENSHSRDIDDDPVDDHVVVTTLPPPPEPKHGEL
;
A
#
# COMPACT_ATOMS: atom_id res chain seq x y z
N MET A 1 19.60 2.19 -38.39
CA MET A 1 20.19 0.93 -37.85
C MET A 1 20.83 1.04 -36.46
N ASP A 2 21.36 2.20 -36.03
CA ASP A 2 22.08 2.32 -34.74
C ASP A 2 21.22 2.04 -33.50
N LEU A 3 19.90 2.33 -33.57
CA LEU A 3 18.94 1.95 -32.53
C LEU A 3 18.85 0.43 -32.33
N LEU A 4 19.14 -0.39 -33.35
CA LEU A 4 19.03 -1.86 -33.29
C LEU A 4 20.32 -2.57 -32.88
N ARG A 5 21.45 -1.85 -32.74
CA ARG A 5 22.73 -2.46 -32.35
C ARG A 5 22.62 -3.10 -30.96
N PRO A 6 23.20 -4.27 -30.68
CA PRO A 6 23.25 -4.80 -29.31
C PRO A 6 23.97 -3.83 -28.37
N THR A 7 23.42 -3.60 -27.17
CA THR A 7 24.04 -2.82 -26.09
C THR A 7 23.81 -3.52 -24.75
N PHE A 8 24.66 -3.26 -23.76
CA PHE A 8 24.41 -3.75 -22.40
C PHE A 8 23.12 -3.13 -21.83
N PRO A 9 22.30 -3.89 -21.08
CA PRO A 9 21.13 -3.35 -20.40
C PRO A 9 21.52 -2.17 -19.50
N GLY A 10 20.79 -1.05 -19.59
CA GLY A 10 21.06 0.17 -18.83
C GLY A 10 22.01 1.18 -19.49
N MET A 11 22.67 0.85 -20.61
CA MET A 11 23.48 1.82 -21.34
C MET A 11 22.63 2.68 -22.30
N LEU A 12 22.81 4.00 -22.22
CA LEU A 12 22.29 4.92 -23.23
C LEU A 12 23.03 4.78 -24.57
N ARG A 13 22.28 4.94 -25.66
CA ARG A 13 22.80 4.78 -27.03
C ARG A 13 23.26 6.12 -27.58
N ASN A 14 24.54 6.21 -27.88
CA ASN A 14 25.08 7.38 -28.57
C ASN A 14 24.65 7.34 -30.04
N ILE A 15 23.79 8.28 -30.43
CA ILE A 15 23.23 8.39 -31.78
C ILE A 15 23.33 9.85 -32.22
N ARG A 16 23.90 10.09 -33.41
CA ARG A 16 23.98 11.44 -34.00
C ARG A 16 22.68 11.81 -34.72
N LYS A 17 21.54 11.72 -34.03
CA LYS A 17 20.21 12.15 -34.49
C LYS A 17 19.41 12.71 -33.31
N ASN A 18 18.49 13.64 -33.61
CA ASN A 18 17.61 14.20 -32.59
C ASN A 18 16.46 13.24 -32.26
N VAL A 19 16.63 12.42 -31.22
CA VAL A 19 15.68 11.37 -30.83
C VAL A 19 15.00 11.68 -29.49
N PHE A 20 15.76 12.14 -28.50
CA PHE A 20 15.26 12.44 -27.16
C PHE A 20 15.40 13.94 -26.88
N ASN A 21 14.29 14.61 -26.60
CA ASN A 21 14.22 16.04 -26.35
C ASN A 21 13.70 16.26 -24.93
N LEU A 22 14.55 16.79 -24.05
CA LEU A 22 14.18 17.16 -22.68
C LEU A 22 13.92 18.66 -22.65
N VAL A 23 12.69 19.08 -22.38
CA VAL A 23 12.33 20.50 -22.22
C VAL A 23 12.03 20.76 -20.76
N LEU A 24 12.78 21.70 -20.16
CA LEU A 24 12.60 22.13 -18.79
C LEU A 24 11.90 23.47 -18.76
N VAL A 25 10.86 23.57 -17.93
CA VAL A 25 10.13 24.80 -17.64
C VAL A 25 10.45 25.17 -16.20
N VAL A 26 11.17 26.28 -16.01
CA VAL A 26 11.74 26.66 -14.71
C VAL A 26 11.66 28.16 -14.48
N ASP A 27 11.49 28.58 -13.24
CA ASP A 27 11.88 29.94 -12.81
C ASP A 27 13.36 29.93 -12.40
N ALA A 28 14.19 30.67 -13.15
CA ALA A 28 15.63 30.75 -12.91
C ALA A 28 15.99 31.45 -11.58
N LEU A 29 15.05 32.16 -10.93
CA LEU A 29 15.27 32.79 -9.63
C LEU A 29 14.95 31.85 -8.45
N GLN A 30 14.11 30.84 -8.67
CA GLN A 30 13.74 29.88 -7.63
C GLN A 30 14.90 28.97 -7.21
N LEU A 31 14.99 28.69 -5.90
CA LEU A 31 16.02 27.82 -5.33
C LEU A 31 15.89 26.37 -5.81
N THR A 32 14.65 25.88 -5.92
CA THR A 32 14.32 24.51 -6.35
C THR A 32 14.72 24.22 -7.79
N ALA A 33 14.81 25.23 -8.66
CA ALA A 33 15.23 25.06 -10.05
C ALA A 33 16.75 24.85 -10.21
N ARG A 34 17.56 25.25 -9.22
CA ARG A 34 19.03 25.28 -9.35
C ARG A 34 19.64 23.90 -9.50
N SER A 35 19.19 22.93 -8.71
CA SER A 35 19.73 21.57 -8.78
C SER A 35 19.42 20.91 -10.13
N VAL A 36 18.19 21.09 -10.63
CA VAL A 36 17.77 20.62 -11.95
C VAL A 36 18.58 21.27 -13.08
N ILE A 37 18.83 22.59 -13.02
CA ILE A 37 19.66 23.29 -14.02
C ILE A 37 21.11 22.79 -13.97
N LYS A 38 21.70 22.64 -12.78
CA LYS A 38 23.06 22.09 -12.59
C LYS A 38 23.18 20.66 -13.17
N LEU A 39 22.21 19.79 -12.86
CA LEU A 39 22.18 18.43 -13.39
C LEU A 39 22.01 18.42 -14.92
N SER A 40 21.24 19.37 -15.47
CA SER A 40 21.06 19.50 -16.91
C SER A 40 22.32 19.95 -17.63
N GLU A 41 23.13 20.82 -17.01
CA GLU A 41 24.46 21.17 -17.50
C GLU A 41 25.38 19.93 -17.56
N SER A 42 25.32 19.07 -16.53
CA SER A 42 26.06 17.80 -16.49
C SER A 42 25.76 16.92 -17.72
N PHE A 43 24.49 16.79 -18.13
CA PHE A 43 24.12 16.03 -19.34
C PHE A 43 24.76 16.61 -20.62
N VAL A 44 24.84 17.93 -20.73
CA VAL A 44 25.45 18.60 -21.88
C VAL A 44 26.97 18.40 -21.89
N ILE A 45 27.63 18.54 -20.74
CA ILE A 45 29.08 18.35 -20.59
C ILE A 45 29.48 16.91 -20.90
N HIS A 46 28.73 15.94 -20.38
CA HIS A 46 29.00 14.51 -20.58
C HIS A 46 28.47 13.95 -21.91
N GLN A 47 27.95 14.82 -22.79
CA GLN A 47 27.44 14.43 -24.12
C GLN A 47 26.37 13.32 -24.05
N ALA A 48 25.49 13.39 -23.06
CA ALA A 48 24.34 12.48 -22.99
C ALA A 48 23.52 12.59 -24.30
N PRO A 49 22.93 11.50 -24.81
CA PRO A 49 22.17 11.49 -26.06
C PRO A 49 20.78 12.13 -25.92
N ILE A 50 20.73 13.34 -25.36
CA ILE A 50 19.54 14.12 -25.06
C ILE A 50 19.74 15.53 -25.62
N ARG A 51 18.71 16.06 -26.28
CA ARG A 51 18.64 17.48 -26.65
C ARG A 51 17.93 18.24 -25.55
N LEU A 52 18.65 19.09 -24.83
CA LEU A 52 18.12 19.95 -23.78
C LEU A 52 17.48 21.21 -24.36
N GLY A 53 16.29 21.55 -23.90
CA GLY A 53 15.63 22.84 -24.07
C GLY A 53 15.30 23.43 -22.70
N LEU A 54 15.46 24.74 -22.56
CA LEU A 54 15.20 25.47 -21.33
C LEU A 54 14.21 26.60 -21.63
N VAL A 55 13.12 26.66 -20.87
CA VAL A 55 12.07 27.69 -20.99
C VAL A 55 11.93 28.35 -19.62
N PHE A 56 12.08 29.66 -19.59
CA PHE A 56 11.85 30.43 -18.37
C PHE A 56 10.35 30.70 -18.17
N ASP A 57 9.85 30.37 -16.99
CA ASP A 57 8.45 30.61 -16.59
C ASP A 57 8.37 31.82 -15.66
N ALA A 58 7.64 32.85 -16.10
CA ALA A 58 7.56 34.14 -15.42
C ALA A 58 6.31 34.28 -14.54
N ARG A 59 5.46 33.26 -14.45
CA ARG A 59 4.14 33.38 -13.79
C ARG A 59 4.24 33.75 -12.31
N GLU A 60 5.28 33.32 -11.60
CA GLU A 60 5.51 33.67 -10.19
C GLU A 60 6.27 34.99 -9.99
N ALA A 61 6.71 35.65 -11.07
CA ALA A 61 7.39 36.94 -10.98
C ALA A 61 6.41 38.04 -10.56
N GLY A 62 6.32 38.28 -9.25
CA GLY A 62 5.59 39.41 -8.67
C GLY A 62 6.29 40.76 -8.92
N LYS A 63 5.64 41.85 -8.48
CA LYS A 63 6.19 43.21 -8.61
C LYS A 63 7.60 43.37 -8.01
N ASP A 64 7.90 42.63 -6.94
CA ASP A 64 9.16 42.77 -6.19
C ASP A 64 10.36 42.04 -6.82
N ASN A 65 10.13 41.08 -7.72
CA ASN A 65 11.18 40.27 -8.37
C ASN A 65 11.15 40.35 -9.91
N SER A 66 10.21 41.11 -10.49
CA SER A 66 10.08 41.28 -11.94
C SER A 66 11.37 41.82 -12.57
N GLU A 67 12.01 42.81 -11.95
CA GLU A 67 13.27 43.39 -12.44
C GLU A 67 14.41 42.36 -12.47
N ASP A 68 14.52 41.52 -11.44
CA ASP A 68 15.52 40.46 -11.37
C ASP A 68 15.30 39.39 -12.45
N TYR A 69 14.03 39.10 -12.77
CA TYR A 69 13.64 38.10 -13.75
C TYR A 69 13.92 38.56 -15.19
N ILE A 70 13.61 39.83 -15.48
CA ILE A 70 13.97 40.46 -16.76
C ILE A 70 15.49 40.44 -16.92
N ALA A 71 16.22 40.78 -15.84
CA ALA A 71 17.66 40.83 -15.87
C ALA A 71 18.32 39.47 -16.17
N ILE A 72 17.87 38.40 -15.53
CA ILE A 72 18.44 37.06 -15.76
C ILE A 72 18.12 36.54 -17.16
N THR A 73 16.92 36.84 -17.67
CA THR A 73 16.48 36.47 -19.03
C THR A 73 17.31 37.19 -20.09
N CYS A 74 17.46 38.51 -19.95
CA CYS A 74 18.25 39.32 -20.88
C CYS A 74 19.73 38.93 -20.86
N ALA A 75 20.31 38.72 -19.66
CA ALA A 75 21.69 38.29 -19.52
C ALA A 75 21.93 36.92 -20.17
N PHE A 76 21.02 35.96 -19.96
CA PHE A 76 21.08 34.65 -20.61
C PHE A 76 21.03 34.76 -22.14
N ASN A 77 20.09 35.55 -22.67
CA ASN A 77 19.96 35.79 -24.11
C ASN A 77 21.21 36.49 -24.68
N TYR A 78 21.78 37.46 -23.97
CA TYR A 78 23.01 38.14 -24.35
C TYR A 78 24.19 37.16 -24.47
N VAL A 79 24.42 36.33 -23.43
CA VAL A 79 25.51 35.33 -23.45
C VAL A 79 25.28 34.33 -24.57
N SER A 80 24.04 33.87 -24.77
CA SER A 80 23.71 32.92 -25.82
C SER A 80 23.96 33.45 -27.23
N GLN A 81 23.75 34.75 -27.47
CA GLN A 81 24.02 35.37 -28.78
C GLN A 81 25.49 35.68 -29.01
N LYS A 82 26.24 36.10 -27.97
CA LYS A 82 27.65 36.47 -28.10
C LYS A 82 28.60 35.28 -28.10
N LYS A 83 28.23 34.21 -27.40
CA LYS A 83 28.97 32.94 -27.36
C LYS A 83 28.12 31.85 -28.00
N ASP A 84 27.52 30.99 -27.19
CA ASP A 84 26.59 29.96 -27.61
C ASP A 84 25.66 29.57 -26.45
N ALA A 85 24.71 28.68 -26.71
CA ALA A 85 23.74 28.23 -25.71
C ALA A 85 24.39 27.45 -24.55
N ARG A 86 25.56 26.81 -24.75
CA ARG A 86 26.25 26.06 -23.68
C ARG A 86 26.88 27.04 -22.69
N ALA A 87 27.55 28.07 -23.20
CA ALA A 87 28.10 29.15 -22.39
C ALA A 87 27.01 29.89 -21.62
N ALA A 88 25.81 30.07 -22.20
CA ALA A 88 24.68 30.66 -21.49
C ALA A 88 24.17 29.78 -20.33
N LEU A 89 24.16 28.45 -20.50
CA LEU A 89 23.82 27.52 -19.43
C LEU A 89 24.87 27.53 -18.29
N SER A 90 26.15 27.51 -18.64
CA SER A 90 27.25 27.63 -17.66
C SER A 90 27.23 28.98 -16.93
N PHE A 91 26.84 30.04 -17.63
CA PHE A 91 26.69 31.36 -17.02
C PHE A 91 25.62 31.35 -15.90
N LEU A 92 24.51 30.63 -16.07
CA LEU A 92 23.50 30.49 -15.00
C LEU A 92 24.06 29.75 -13.79
N THR A 93 24.78 28.65 -14.01
CA THR A 93 25.34 27.85 -12.90
C THR A 93 26.46 28.59 -12.17
N ASP A 94 27.24 29.40 -12.89
CA ASP A 94 28.22 30.32 -12.29
C ASP A 94 27.57 31.39 -11.42
N ILE A 95 26.44 31.98 -11.84
CA ILE A 95 25.66 32.90 -10.99
C ILE A 95 25.24 32.18 -9.71
N TYR A 96 24.68 30.97 -9.83
CA TYR A 96 24.23 30.20 -8.66
C TYR A 96 25.39 29.84 -7.72
N ALA A 97 26.57 29.52 -8.26
CA ALA A 97 27.78 29.27 -7.48
C ALA A 97 28.28 30.53 -6.76
N ALA A 98 28.23 31.69 -7.42
CA ALA A 98 28.66 32.97 -6.83
C ALA A 98 27.72 33.48 -5.73
N VAL A 99 26.41 33.23 -5.86
CA VAL A 99 25.39 33.66 -4.89
C VAL A 99 25.29 32.69 -3.69
N GLY A 100 25.59 31.40 -3.91
CA GLY A 100 25.47 30.33 -2.91
C GLY A 100 24.07 29.71 -2.86
N GLU A 101 23.94 28.52 -2.25
CA GLU A 101 22.76 27.66 -2.39
C GLU A 101 21.48 28.16 -1.69
N THR A 102 21.59 29.10 -0.75
CA THR A 102 20.46 29.54 0.09
C THR A 102 19.96 30.96 -0.22
N LYS A 103 20.72 31.75 -0.97
CA LYS A 103 20.39 33.16 -1.27
C LYS A 103 19.72 33.29 -2.62
N VAL A 104 18.75 34.21 -2.75
CA VAL A 104 18.05 34.51 -4.01
C VAL A 104 18.96 35.32 -4.95
N VAL A 105 18.91 35.02 -6.26
CA VAL A 105 19.65 35.79 -7.27
C VAL A 105 19.00 37.17 -7.41
N LYS A 106 19.82 38.21 -7.55
CA LYS A 106 19.39 39.61 -7.69
C LYS A 106 20.13 40.24 -8.87
N LYS A 107 19.60 41.31 -9.45
CA LYS A 107 20.16 42.06 -10.58
C LYS A 107 21.65 42.38 -10.38
N GLU A 108 22.05 42.82 -9.19
CA GLU A 108 23.45 43.11 -8.84
C GLU A 108 24.38 41.89 -9.03
N HIS A 109 23.92 40.69 -8.65
CA HIS A 109 24.67 39.45 -8.83
C HIS A 109 24.84 39.12 -10.32
N ILE A 110 23.81 39.36 -11.12
CA ILE A 110 23.79 39.12 -12.57
C ILE A 110 24.75 40.07 -13.28
N VAL A 111 24.70 41.37 -12.98
CA VAL A 111 25.63 42.38 -13.53
C VAL A 111 27.07 42.05 -13.20
N LYS A 112 27.34 41.69 -11.94
CA LYS A 112 28.69 41.33 -11.49
C LYS A 112 29.23 40.11 -12.22
N GLN A 113 28.41 39.08 -12.42
CA GLN A 113 28.85 37.89 -13.16
C GLN A 113 29.00 38.18 -14.66
N LEU A 114 28.12 38.99 -15.24
CA LEU A 114 28.17 39.36 -16.67
C LEU A 114 29.43 40.18 -17.01
N THR A 115 29.79 41.14 -16.16
CA THR A 115 31.02 41.95 -16.32
C THR A 115 32.29 41.13 -16.07
N LYS A 116 32.23 40.10 -15.22
CA LYS A 116 33.32 39.13 -15.03
C LYS A 116 33.52 38.25 -16.27
N GLU A 117 32.42 37.78 -16.86
CA GLU A 117 32.41 36.90 -18.05
C GLU A 117 32.84 37.65 -19.32
N PHE A 118 32.50 38.93 -19.42
CA PHE A 118 32.88 39.83 -20.50
C PHE A 118 33.67 41.02 -19.95
N SER A 119 34.98 40.83 -19.77
CA SER A 119 35.89 41.84 -19.20
C SER A 119 35.96 43.17 -19.97
N THR A 120 35.47 43.22 -21.20
CA THR A 120 35.33 44.43 -22.04
C THR A 120 34.03 45.20 -21.81
N LEU A 121 33.10 44.65 -21.02
CA LEU A 121 31.80 45.23 -20.71
C LEU A 121 31.89 46.09 -19.45
N THR A 122 31.57 47.38 -19.56
CA THR A 122 31.48 48.28 -18.40
C THR A 122 30.20 48.04 -17.63
N HIS A 123 30.20 48.31 -16.32
CA HIS A 123 29.03 48.14 -15.44
C HIS A 123 27.77 48.84 -15.98
N ALA A 124 27.91 50.10 -16.40
CA ALA A 124 26.78 50.88 -16.94
C ALA A 124 26.18 50.27 -18.23
N LYS A 125 27.01 49.69 -19.11
CA LYS A 125 26.53 49.01 -20.31
C LYS A 125 25.90 47.65 -19.98
N ALA A 126 26.39 46.98 -18.93
CA ALA A 126 25.80 45.75 -18.46
C ALA A 126 24.39 45.97 -17.89
N GLU A 127 24.16 47.09 -17.21
CA GLU A 127 22.83 47.49 -16.71
C GLU A 127 21.87 47.83 -17.87
N GLU A 128 22.32 48.58 -18.88
CA GLU A 128 21.51 48.91 -20.07
C GLU A 128 21.01 47.64 -20.81
N PHE A 129 21.82 46.59 -20.87
CA PHE A 129 21.48 45.35 -21.59
C PHE A 129 20.47 44.44 -20.87
N ILE A 130 20.18 44.69 -19.59
CA ILE A 130 19.36 43.82 -18.76
C ILE A 130 18.05 44.48 -18.27
N GLU A 131 17.71 45.63 -18.86
CA GLU A 131 16.45 46.35 -18.63
C GLU A 131 15.33 45.88 -19.57
N GLU A 132 14.08 46.26 -19.27
CA GLU A 132 12.89 45.83 -20.02
C GLU A 132 12.89 46.33 -21.48
N ASP A 133 13.44 47.51 -21.75
CA ASP A 133 13.56 48.07 -23.11
C ASP A 133 14.75 47.49 -23.90
N SER A 134 15.47 46.52 -23.34
CA SER A 134 16.63 45.90 -23.96
C SER A 134 16.24 45.08 -25.20
N THR A 135 17.05 45.17 -26.25
CA THR A 135 16.91 44.28 -27.43
C THR A 135 17.12 42.79 -27.10
N TYR A 136 17.62 42.48 -25.89
CA TYR A 136 17.83 41.11 -25.40
C TYR A 136 16.61 40.55 -24.66
N ASP A 137 15.57 41.35 -24.41
CA ASP A 137 14.28 40.90 -23.89
C ASP A 137 13.38 40.36 -25.01
N TYR A 138 13.85 39.32 -25.72
CA TYR A 138 13.06 38.64 -26.74
C TYR A 138 12.66 37.24 -26.28
N GLY A 139 11.50 36.79 -26.74
CA GLY A 139 11.00 35.44 -26.47
C GLY A 139 10.26 35.26 -25.14
N ARG A 140 10.23 36.27 -24.24
CA ARG A 140 9.46 36.21 -22.99
C ARG A 140 7.95 36.02 -23.22
N GLU A 141 7.38 36.75 -24.17
CA GLU A 141 5.97 36.60 -24.56
C GLU A 141 5.70 35.21 -25.14
N LEU A 142 6.59 34.71 -26.01
CA LEU A 142 6.49 33.37 -26.60
C LEU A 142 6.65 32.26 -25.55
N ALA A 143 7.53 32.44 -24.57
CA ALA A 143 7.70 31.53 -23.44
C ALA A 143 6.44 31.51 -22.58
N THR A 144 5.85 32.68 -22.32
CA THR A 144 4.59 32.80 -21.58
C THR A 144 3.45 32.09 -22.32
N GLU A 145 3.30 32.32 -23.63
CA GLU A 145 2.32 31.62 -24.46
C GLU A 145 2.56 30.10 -24.46
N PHE A 146 3.81 29.67 -24.58
CA PHE A 146 4.18 28.25 -24.56
C PHE A 146 3.82 27.59 -23.23
N VAL A 147 4.15 28.22 -22.09
CA VAL A 147 3.83 27.74 -20.75
C VAL A 147 2.32 27.68 -20.53
N GLN A 148 1.58 28.71 -20.95
CA GLN A 148 0.12 28.70 -20.88
C GLN A 148 -0.49 27.56 -21.71
N ARG A 149 0.05 27.29 -22.91
CA ARG A 149 -0.38 26.18 -23.77
C ARG A 149 -0.09 24.79 -23.21
N LEU A 150 0.92 24.66 -22.35
CA LEU A 150 1.23 23.40 -21.67
C LEU A 150 0.22 23.07 -20.56
N GLY A 151 -0.59 24.04 -20.10
CA GLY A 151 -1.66 23.78 -19.14
C GLY A 151 -1.19 23.16 -17.82
N PHE A 152 0.08 23.42 -17.44
CA PHE A 152 0.62 23.04 -16.15
C PHE A 152 0.03 23.95 -15.07
N SER A 153 -0.63 23.36 -14.06
CA SER A 153 -1.16 24.13 -12.93
C SER A 153 -0.04 24.83 -12.14
N ASP A 154 -0.35 25.93 -11.47
CA ASP A 154 0.61 26.78 -10.72
C ASP A 154 1.20 26.14 -9.44
N LYS A 155 1.15 24.81 -9.32
CA LYS A 155 1.59 24.07 -8.12
C LYS A 155 2.74 23.14 -8.46
N GLY A 156 3.94 23.69 -8.53
CA GLY A 156 5.20 22.94 -8.53
C GLY A 156 6.04 23.18 -9.76
N GLN A 157 6.93 24.17 -9.67
CA GLN A 157 8.14 24.26 -10.48
C GLN A 157 9.32 23.64 -9.70
N PRO A 158 10.37 23.14 -10.36
CA PRO A 158 10.56 22.99 -11.81
C PRO A 158 9.68 21.91 -12.46
N GLN A 159 9.49 22.01 -13.79
CA GLN A 159 8.72 21.05 -14.61
C GLN A 159 9.58 20.55 -15.77
N ALA A 160 9.34 19.30 -16.19
CA ALA A 160 10.10 18.67 -17.26
C ALA A 160 9.20 17.88 -18.21
N LEU A 161 9.54 17.91 -19.51
CA LEU A 161 8.90 17.15 -20.57
C LEU A 161 9.97 16.35 -21.33
N LEU A 162 9.83 15.03 -21.42
CA LEU A 162 10.68 14.21 -22.29
C LEU A 162 9.89 13.76 -23.51
N ASN A 163 10.29 14.22 -24.70
CA ASN A 163 9.57 13.99 -25.97
C ASN A 163 8.07 14.33 -25.89
N GLY A 164 7.71 15.36 -25.11
CA GLY A 164 6.33 15.82 -24.91
C GLY A 164 5.56 15.09 -23.81
N VAL A 165 6.15 14.10 -23.13
CA VAL A 165 5.57 13.44 -21.96
C VAL A 165 5.96 14.21 -20.69
N PRO A 166 5.00 14.73 -19.90
CA PRO A 166 5.31 15.46 -18.68
C PRO A 166 5.80 14.52 -17.57
N MET A 167 6.87 14.92 -16.89
CA MET A 167 7.42 14.19 -15.76
C MET A 167 6.70 14.58 -14.45
N PRO A 168 6.47 13.63 -13.52
CA PRO A 168 5.88 13.92 -12.21
C PRO A 168 6.71 14.93 -11.40
N SER A 169 6.08 15.98 -10.86
CA SER A 169 6.76 17.08 -10.17
C SER A 169 7.57 16.67 -8.93
N ASN A 170 7.15 15.61 -8.24
CA ASN A 170 7.88 15.03 -7.11
C ASN A 170 9.24 14.42 -7.53
N ILE A 171 9.33 13.92 -8.76
CA ILE A 171 10.56 13.34 -9.32
C ILE A 171 11.49 14.45 -9.80
N VAL A 172 10.93 15.52 -10.40
CA VAL A 172 11.71 16.65 -10.92
C VAL A 172 12.36 17.47 -9.80
N THR A 173 11.80 17.46 -8.58
CA THR A 173 12.30 18.20 -7.42
C THR A 173 13.29 17.44 -6.53
N ALA A 174 13.46 16.13 -6.76
CA ALA A 174 14.36 15.28 -5.98
C ALA A 174 15.68 15.05 -6.75
N ASP A 175 16.78 15.58 -6.23
CA ASP A 175 18.10 15.59 -6.90
C ASP A 175 18.61 14.20 -7.29
N SER A 176 18.29 13.15 -6.53
CA SER A 176 18.71 11.76 -6.83
C SER A 176 17.73 11.00 -7.74
N GLU A 177 16.45 11.37 -7.78
CA GLU A 177 15.43 10.65 -8.56
C GLU A 177 15.28 11.20 -9.98
N PHE A 178 15.61 12.47 -10.22
CA PHE A 178 15.41 13.10 -11.54
C PHE A 178 16.27 12.46 -12.64
N GLU A 179 17.54 12.19 -12.36
CA GLU A 179 18.44 11.53 -13.30
C GLU A 179 17.93 10.12 -13.64
N GLU A 180 17.68 9.28 -12.63
CA GLU A 180 17.18 7.91 -12.80
C GLU A 180 15.85 7.87 -13.57
N ALA A 181 14.96 8.83 -13.31
CA ALA A 181 13.70 8.93 -14.03
C ALA A 181 13.88 9.28 -15.51
N ILE A 182 14.80 10.21 -15.85
CA ILE A 182 15.13 10.49 -17.25
C ILE A 182 15.67 9.23 -17.93
N PHE A 183 16.60 8.51 -17.29
CA PHE A 183 17.15 7.28 -17.84
C PHE A 183 16.06 6.22 -18.07
N THR A 184 15.17 6.03 -17.08
CA THR A 184 14.07 5.07 -17.16
C THR A 184 13.12 5.39 -18.30
N GLU A 185 12.77 6.67 -18.46
CA GLU A 185 11.87 7.11 -19.52
C GLU A 185 12.51 6.99 -20.90
N ILE A 186 13.81 7.31 -21.04
CA ILE A 186 14.57 7.09 -22.29
C ILE A 186 14.58 5.61 -22.66
N MET A 187 14.84 4.71 -21.70
CA MET A 187 14.85 3.27 -21.95
C MET A 187 13.48 2.76 -22.40
N THR A 188 12.41 3.28 -21.79
CA THR A 188 11.01 2.98 -22.16
C THR A 188 10.72 3.42 -23.61
N HIS A 189 11.03 4.67 -23.95
CA HIS A 189 10.85 5.19 -25.32
C HIS A 189 11.74 4.48 -26.35
N THR A 190 12.95 4.09 -25.98
CA THR A 190 13.89 3.37 -26.85
C THR A 190 13.28 2.05 -27.34
N SER A 191 12.63 1.27 -26.47
CA SER A 191 12.00 0.00 -26.87
C SER A 191 10.93 0.19 -27.94
N THR A 192 10.11 1.25 -27.81
CA THR A 192 9.07 1.59 -28.78
C THR A 192 9.66 2.00 -30.12
N LEU A 193 10.66 2.88 -30.13
CA LEU A 193 11.35 3.30 -31.35
C LEU A 193 12.10 2.15 -32.03
N GLN A 194 12.73 1.25 -31.27
CA GLN A 194 13.37 0.05 -31.81
C GLN A 194 12.37 -0.84 -32.54
N LYS A 195 11.17 -1.06 -31.98
CA LYS A 195 10.10 -1.82 -32.65
C LYS A 195 9.66 -1.16 -33.95
N ALA A 196 9.49 0.17 -33.96
CA ALA A 196 9.12 0.93 -35.15
C ALA A 196 10.17 0.79 -36.26
N VAL A 197 11.45 0.97 -35.93
CA VAL A 197 12.56 0.79 -36.88
C VAL A 197 12.64 -0.66 -37.38
N TYR A 198 12.48 -1.64 -36.49
CA TYR A 198 12.52 -3.05 -36.85
C TYR A 198 11.39 -3.45 -37.82
N LYS A 199 10.20 -2.88 -37.66
CA LYS A 199 9.04 -3.09 -38.55
C LYS A 199 9.10 -2.28 -39.85
N GLY A 200 10.06 -1.36 -39.98
CA GLY A 200 10.13 -0.43 -41.11
C GLY A 200 9.11 0.71 -41.06
N GLU A 201 8.49 0.95 -39.90
CA GLU A 201 7.55 2.07 -39.68
C GLU A 201 8.28 3.41 -39.51
N MET A 202 9.58 3.37 -39.20
CA MET A 202 10.46 4.55 -39.11
C MET A 202 11.76 4.26 -39.87
N THR A 203 12.13 5.18 -40.76
CA THR A 203 13.27 5.09 -41.67
C THR A 203 14.33 6.14 -41.37
N ASP A 204 15.45 6.10 -42.10
CA ASP A 204 16.53 7.07 -41.91
C ASP A 204 16.18 8.49 -42.42
N ASN A 205 15.13 8.66 -43.22
CA ASN A 205 14.69 9.97 -43.68
C ASN A 205 13.70 10.65 -42.72
N ASP A 206 13.16 9.90 -41.76
CA ASP A 206 12.17 10.41 -40.84
C ASP A 206 12.79 11.23 -39.71
N VAL A 207 12.10 12.30 -39.34
CA VAL A 207 12.38 13.09 -38.14
C VAL A 207 11.70 12.39 -36.96
N ALA A 208 12.49 11.91 -35.99
CA ALA A 208 11.99 11.09 -34.89
C ALA A 208 10.89 11.78 -34.07
N ILE A 209 11.01 13.10 -33.84
CA ILE A 209 10.00 13.85 -33.10
C ILE A 209 8.69 13.95 -33.88
N ASP A 210 8.72 14.13 -35.19
CA ASP A 210 7.51 14.20 -36.02
C ASP A 210 6.82 12.84 -36.07
N TYR A 211 7.59 11.75 -36.15
CA TYR A 211 7.05 10.40 -36.01
C TYR A 211 6.35 10.21 -34.66
N LEU A 212 6.97 10.64 -33.55
CA LEU A 212 6.38 10.56 -32.22
C LEU A 212 5.12 11.42 -32.11
N MET A 213 5.14 12.66 -32.59
CA MET A 213 4.00 13.59 -32.50
C MET A 213 2.81 13.17 -33.37
N ASN A 214 3.05 12.42 -34.45
CA ASN A 214 2.00 11.89 -35.32
C ASN A 214 1.40 10.56 -34.84
N GLN A 215 1.82 10.04 -33.68
CA GLN A 215 1.22 8.80 -33.17
C GLN A 215 -0.24 9.01 -32.76
N PRO A 216 -1.14 8.03 -32.98
CA PRO A 216 -2.59 8.18 -32.73
C PRO A 216 -2.97 8.56 -31.29
N HIS A 217 -2.09 8.26 -30.33
CA HIS A 217 -2.28 8.47 -28.90
C HIS A 217 -1.69 9.79 -28.38
N VAL A 218 -0.98 10.54 -29.23
CA VAL A 218 -0.47 11.87 -28.85
C VAL A 218 -1.62 12.87 -28.86
N MET A 219 -1.69 13.67 -27.79
CA MET A 219 -2.71 14.70 -27.63
C MET A 219 -2.18 16.05 -28.14
N PRO A 220 -3.01 16.85 -28.83
CA PRO A 220 -2.58 18.13 -29.42
C PRO A 220 -2.37 19.25 -28.40
N ARG A 221 -2.81 19.05 -27.15
CA ARG A 221 -2.72 20.00 -26.05
C ARG A 221 -2.47 19.23 -24.76
N LEU A 222 -1.72 19.85 -23.86
CA LEU A 222 -1.50 19.33 -22.53
C LEU A 222 -2.42 20.11 -21.58
N ASN A 223 -3.34 19.40 -20.93
CA ASN A 223 -4.13 19.94 -19.83
C ASN A 223 -4.26 18.83 -18.79
N GLN A 224 -3.56 18.98 -17.67
CA GLN A 224 -3.51 17.95 -16.62
C GLN A 224 -4.91 17.67 -16.03
N ARG A 225 -5.80 18.67 -16.00
CA ARG A 225 -7.20 18.47 -15.55
C ARG A 225 -7.88 17.36 -16.33
N ILE A 226 -7.63 17.30 -17.64
CA ILE A 226 -8.25 16.33 -18.55
C ILE A 226 -7.44 15.02 -18.61
N LEU A 227 -6.12 15.12 -18.70
CA LEU A 227 -5.24 14.00 -19.01
C LEU A 227 -4.85 13.18 -17.77
N SER A 228 -4.82 13.78 -16.58
CA SER A 228 -4.45 13.08 -15.34
C SER A 228 -5.33 11.87 -15.09
N GLN A 229 -4.76 10.81 -14.51
CA GLN A 229 -5.48 9.62 -14.05
C GLN A 229 -5.55 9.56 -12.51
N GLU A 230 -5.00 10.54 -11.81
CA GLU A 230 -4.99 10.64 -10.35
C GLU A 230 -6.26 11.35 -9.86
N ASP A 231 -6.82 10.89 -8.74
CA ASP A 231 -8.02 11.45 -8.08
C ASP A 231 -9.23 11.70 -8.98
N VAL A 232 -9.40 10.90 -10.03
CA VAL A 232 -10.49 11.04 -11.00
C VAL A 232 -11.83 10.67 -10.37
N LYS A 233 -12.75 11.65 -10.32
CA LYS A 233 -14.11 11.46 -9.83
C LYS A 233 -15.10 11.30 -10.98
N TYR A 234 -16.08 10.43 -10.76
CA TYR A 234 -17.19 10.21 -11.69
C TYR A 234 -18.53 10.41 -11.00
N LEU A 235 -19.55 10.79 -11.76
CA LEU A 235 -20.93 10.85 -11.30
C LEU A 235 -21.45 9.44 -10.97
N ASP A 236 -22.08 9.30 -9.80
CA ASP A 236 -22.89 8.13 -9.51
C ASP A 236 -24.29 8.29 -10.12
N ILE A 237 -24.51 7.59 -11.24
CA ILE A 237 -25.75 7.59 -12.01
C ILE A 237 -26.56 6.29 -11.87
N ASN A 238 -26.28 5.51 -10.82
CA ASN A 238 -26.97 4.24 -10.54
C ASN A 238 -28.26 4.42 -9.71
N GLY A 239 -28.67 5.65 -9.42
CA GLY A 239 -29.90 5.93 -8.69
C GLY A 239 -31.17 5.79 -9.53
N VAL A 240 -32.31 5.90 -8.86
CA VAL A 240 -33.63 5.90 -9.48
C VAL A 240 -34.18 7.32 -9.50
N ALA A 241 -34.61 7.76 -10.69
CA ALA A 241 -35.13 9.11 -10.87
C ALA A 241 -36.54 9.25 -10.28
N TYR A 242 -36.77 10.37 -9.59
CA TYR A 242 -38.04 10.67 -8.92
C TYR A 242 -39.00 11.40 -9.86
N LYS A 243 -40.18 10.82 -10.09
CA LYS A 243 -41.11 11.25 -11.16
C LYS A 243 -41.84 12.58 -10.92
N GLN A 244 -41.86 13.12 -9.70
CA GLN A 244 -42.65 14.32 -9.37
C GLN A 244 -42.00 15.20 -8.29
N LEU A 245 -41.05 16.05 -8.67
CA LEU A 245 -40.47 17.02 -7.75
C LEU A 245 -41.41 18.20 -7.52
N GLY A 246 -42.10 18.20 -6.37
CA GLY A 246 -43.03 19.27 -5.99
C GLY A 246 -42.41 20.46 -5.26
N ASN A 247 -41.22 20.30 -4.64
CA ASN A 247 -40.50 21.37 -3.93
C ASN A 247 -39.05 20.97 -3.56
N VAL A 248 -38.29 21.93 -2.99
CA VAL A 248 -36.90 21.73 -2.52
C VAL A 248 -36.81 20.74 -1.35
N ALA A 249 -37.81 20.69 -0.46
CA ALA A 249 -37.79 19.79 0.70
C ALA A 249 -37.85 18.31 0.29
N ALA A 250 -38.57 17.99 -0.79
CA ALA A 250 -38.62 16.65 -1.36
C ALA A 250 -37.23 16.19 -1.86
N LEU A 251 -36.44 17.11 -2.42
CA LEU A 251 -35.08 16.83 -2.90
C LEU A 251 -34.13 16.42 -1.76
N ASN A 252 -34.30 16.99 -0.56
CA ASN A 252 -33.49 16.64 0.62
C ASN A 252 -33.72 15.20 1.12
N ARG A 253 -34.85 14.57 0.77
CA ARG A 253 -35.15 13.18 1.15
C ARG A 253 -34.50 12.15 0.23
N LEU A 254 -34.09 12.56 -0.97
CA LEU A 254 -33.45 11.67 -1.93
C LEU A 254 -32.01 11.36 -1.49
N SER A 255 -31.53 10.15 -1.83
CA SER A 255 -30.11 9.82 -1.75
C SER A 255 -29.33 10.58 -2.84
N ASN A 256 -28.02 10.75 -2.68
CA ASN A 256 -27.21 11.49 -3.65
C ASN A 256 -27.30 10.88 -5.06
N ARG A 257 -27.33 9.55 -5.18
CA ARG A 257 -27.49 8.84 -6.47
C ARG A 257 -28.87 9.08 -7.12
N ASP A 258 -29.94 9.11 -6.32
CA ASP A 258 -31.30 9.34 -6.81
C ASP A 258 -31.48 10.80 -7.23
N MET A 259 -30.83 11.74 -6.54
CA MET A 259 -30.77 13.14 -6.96
C MET A 259 -30.10 13.29 -8.33
N THR A 260 -28.95 12.65 -8.55
CA THR A 260 -28.26 12.67 -9.86
C THR A 260 -29.15 12.10 -10.96
N ALA A 261 -29.77 10.95 -10.72
CA ALA A 261 -30.68 10.32 -11.69
C ALA A 261 -31.88 11.23 -12.01
N THR A 262 -32.43 11.90 -11.00
CA THR A 262 -33.55 12.83 -11.17
C THR A 262 -33.15 14.08 -11.93
N VAL A 263 -31.98 14.67 -11.64
CA VAL A 263 -31.46 15.81 -12.41
C VAL A 263 -31.28 15.41 -13.87
N MET A 264 -30.63 14.29 -14.14
CA MET A 264 -30.39 13.80 -15.50
C MET A 264 -31.69 13.59 -16.30
N GLU A 265 -32.73 13.01 -15.71
CA GLU A 265 -34.02 12.80 -16.40
C GLU A 265 -34.73 14.13 -16.77
N ASN A 266 -34.47 15.20 -16.01
CA ASN A 266 -35.09 16.52 -16.21
C ASN A 266 -34.22 17.50 -17.02
N LEU A 267 -33.02 17.09 -17.46
CA LEU A 267 -32.15 17.95 -18.27
C LEU A 267 -32.49 17.84 -19.76
N LYS A 268 -32.56 19.01 -20.41
CA LYS A 268 -32.47 19.15 -21.87
C LYS A 268 -31.08 19.64 -22.24
N PHE A 269 -30.76 19.59 -23.53
CA PHE A 269 -29.40 19.81 -23.99
C PHE A 269 -29.35 20.75 -25.19
N PHE A 270 -28.33 21.60 -25.18
CA PHE A 270 -27.79 22.29 -26.35
C PHE A 270 -27.15 21.30 -27.32
N GLY A 271 -27.13 21.67 -28.60
CA GLY A 271 -26.52 20.90 -29.68
C GLY A 271 -26.27 21.75 -30.92
N GLY A 272 -25.36 21.30 -31.79
CA GLY A 272 -25.18 21.86 -33.14
C GLY A 272 -26.02 21.16 -34.21
N LYS A 273 -25.87 21.60 -35.46
CA LYS A 273 -26.58 21.02 -36.63
C LYS A 273 -26.19 19.56 -36.91
N LYS A 274 -24.96 19.17 -36.56
CA LYS A 274 -24.41 17.81 -36.68
C LYS A 274 -24.30 17.09 -35.34
N SER A 275 -25.16 17.45 -34.37
CA SER A 275 -25.02 16.95 -33.00
C SER A 275 -25.36 15.48 -32.81
N THR A 276 -25.99 14.80 -33.78
CA THR A 276 -26.41 13.40 -33.64
C THR A 276 -25.83 12.51 -34.74
N GLU A 277 -25.36 11.32 -34.37
CA GLU A 277 -24.96 10.23 -35.28
C GLU A 277 -26.02 9.11 -35.21
N ARG A 278 -26.45 8.59 -36.37
CA ARG A 278 -27.44 7.50 -36.43
C ARG A 278 -26.73 6.15 -36.53
N ILE A 279 -27.02 5.24 -35.60
CA ILE A 279 -26.53 3.86 -35.61
C ILE A 279 -27.72 2.93 -35.36
N GLY A 280 -28.00 2.03 -36.31
CA GLY A 280 -29.23 1.24 -36.28
C GLY A 280 -30.48 2.12 -36.28
N ARG A 281 -31.33 1.95 -35.28
CA ARG A 281 -32.53 2.79 -35.05
C ARG A 281 -32.30 3.91 -34.03
N ALA A 282 -31.13 3.97 -33.39
CA ALA A 282 -30.79 4.98 -32.39
C ALA A 282 -30.18 6.25 -33.02
N SER A 283 -30.47 7.40 -32.41
CA SER A 283 -29.84 8.69 -32.72
C SER A 283 -29.03 9.13 -31.49
N LEU A 284 -27.71 9.15 -31.63
CA LEU A 284 -26.78 9.17 -30.49
C LEU A 284 -25.83 10.37 -30.51
N GLN A 285 -25.57 10.88 -29.32
CA GLN A 285 -24.49 11.82 -29.00
C GLN A 285 -23.47 11.08 -28.13
N PHE A 286 -22.27 10.86 -28.67
CA PHE A 286 -21.20 10.13 -28.00
C PHE A 286 -20.50 10.95 -26.91
N LEU A 287 -20.67 12.29 -26.92
CA LEU A 287 -20.15 13.16 -25.89
C LEU A 287 -21.28 13.96 -25.22
N THR A 288 -21.43 13.77 -23.91
CA THR A 288 -22.32 14.55 -23.06
C THR A 288 -21.50 15.43 -22.12
N ILE A 289 -21.70 16.75 -22.21
CA ILE A 289 -21.00 17.74 -21.39
C ILE A 289 -22.00 18.40 -20.43
N TRP A 290 -21.70 18.47 -19.13
CA TRP A 290 -22.42 19.35 -18.20
C TRP A 290 -21.50 20.48 -17.75
N VAL A 291 -22.00 21.71 -17.81
CA VAL A 291 -21.27 22.91 -17.37
C VAL A 291 -22.02 23.53 -16.19
N PHE A 292 -21.35 23.58 -15.05
CA PHE A 292 -21.78 24.34 -13.88
C PHE A 292 -21.05 25.67 -13.87
N ALA A 293 -21.78 26.77 -13.87
CA ALA A 293 -21.23 28.11 -13.79
C ALA A 293 -22.27 29.11 -13.30
N ASP A 294 -21.80 30.29 -12.93
CA ASP A 294 -22.65 31.45 -12.67
C ASP A 294 -22.43 32.50 -13.76
N LEU A 295 -23.46 32.74 -14.58
CA LEU A 295 -23.40 33.70 -15.68
C LEU A 295 -23.47 35.16 -15.22
N ASP A 296 -23.55 35.44 -13.92
CA ASP A 296 -23.33 36.79 -13.40
C ASP A 296 -21.83 37.11 -13.23
N THR A 297 -20.95 36.08 -13.28
CA THR A 297 -19.48 36.22 -13.30
C THR A 297 -18.93 36.24 -14.72
N GLN A 298 -17.80 36.93 -14.96
CA GLN A 298 -17.17 36.98 -16.28
C GLN A 298 -16.60 35.61 -16.67
N GLU A 299 -16.03 34.91 -15.69
CA GLU A 299 -15.42 33.60 -15.82
C GLU A 299 -16.46 32.53 -16.17
N GLY A 300 -17.65 32.61 -15.58
CA GLY A 300 -18.77 31.73 -15.89
C GLY A 300 -19.36 31.98 -17.28
N ARG A 301 -19.48 33.26 -17.69
CA ARG A 301 -19.88 33.62 -19.07
C ARG A 301 -18.88 33.11 -20.11
N SER A 302 -17.60 33.30 -19.83
CA SER A 302 -16.50 32.84 -20.68
C SER A 302 -16.55 31.31 -20.84
N LEU A 303 -16.69 30.56 -19.74
CA LEU A 303 -16.75 29.11 -19.77
C LEU A 303 -17.92 28.59 -20.63
N LEU A 304 -19.13 29.10 -20.41
CA LEU A 304 -20.29 28.66 -21.19
C LEU A 304 -20.18 29.08 -22.67
N THR A 305 -19.56 30.22 -22.96
CA THR A 305 -19.35 30.68 -24.35
C THR A 305 -18.47 29.70 -25.11
N HIS A 306 -17.28 29.37 -24.58
CA HIS A 306 -16.37 28.41 -25.20
C HIS A 306 -17.01 27.03 -25.36
N ALA A 307 -17.78 26.58 -24.35
CA ALA A 307 -18.46 25.29 -24.40
C ALA A 307 -19.54 25.25 -25.51
N LEU A 308 -20.33 26.31 -25.67
CA LEU A 308 -21.34 26.40 -26.71
C LEU A 308 -20.73 26.60 -28.12
N GLU A 309 -19.63 27.33 -28.24
CA GLU A 309 -18.90 27.45 -29.51
C GLU A 309 -18.36 26.09 -29.98
N TYR A 310 -17.80 25.30 -29.05
CA TYR A 310 -17.40 23.93 -29.33
C TYR A 310 -18.60 23.07 -29.77
N VAL A 311 -19.73 23.12 -29.05
CA VAL A 311 -20.94 22.34 -29.37
C VAL A 311 -21.59 22.74 -30.69
N GLN A 312 -21.51 24.02 -31.07
CA GLN A 312 -22.07 24.53 -32.31
C GLN A 312 -21.36 23.94 -33.53
N GLY A 313 -20.03 23.81 -33.47
CA GLY A 313 -19.18 23.23 -34.53
C GLY A 313 -18.93 21.72 -34.40
N GLY A 314 -19.15 21.15 -33.22
CA GLY A 314 -18.83 19.76 -32.90
C GLY A 314 -19.80 18.72 -33.47
N GLU A 315 -19.29 17.51 -33.66
CA GLU A 315 -20.05 16.36 -34.13
C GLU A 315 -20.36 15.41 -32.97
N SER A 316 -21.59 14.86 -32.95
CA SER A 316 -22.01 13.88 -31.93
C SER A 316 -21.84 14.35 -30.47
N VAL A 317 -22.07 15.64 -30.22
CA VAL A 317 -21.93 16.26 -28.89
C VAL A 317 -23.23 16.92 -28.44
N ARG A 318 -23.50 16.85 -27.14
CA ARG A 318 -24.58 17.61 -26.47
C ARG A 318 -24.07 18.24 -25.18
N LEU A 319 -24.68 19.36 -24.78
CA LEU A 319 -24.28 20.09 -23.57
C LEU A 319 -25.48 20.51 -22.73
N ALA A 320 -25.40 20.31 -21.42
CA ALA A 320 -26.34 20.86 -20.45
C ALA A 320 -25.67 21.97 -19.63
N PHE A 321 -26.35 23.12 -19.52
CA PHE A 321 -25.95 24.19 -18.62
C PHE A 321 -26.72 24.09 -17.31
N ILE A 322 -26.00 24.09 -16.19
CA ILE A 322 -26.57 23.97 -14.85
C ILE A 322 -26.12 25.19 -14.04
N PRO A 323 -27.01 26.16 -13.79
CA PRO A 323 -26.65 27.36 -13.03
C PRO A 323 -26.20 27.02 -11.60
N ASN A 324 -25.03 27.50 -11.20
CA ASN A 324 -24.53 27.40 -9.81
C ASN A 324 -24.58 28.76 -9.12
N THR A 325 -25.80 29.25 -8.91
CA THR A 325 -26.08 30.60 -8.37
C THR A 325 -27.08 30.54 -7.22
N GLU A 326 -27.15 31.60 -6.42
CA GLU A 326 -28.03 31.73 -5.25
C GLU A 326 -28.84 33.03 -5.31
N ASN A 327 -30.07 33.01 -4.78
CA ASN A 327 -30.92 34.18 -4.58
C ASN A 327 -31.23 35.00 -5.85
N VAL A 328 -31.41 34.35 -7.01
CA VAL A 328 -31.87 35.02 -8.23
C VAL A 328 -33.38 35.34 -8.10
N PRO A 329 -33.80 36.62 -8.02
CA PRO A 329 -35.21 36.96 -7.80
C PRO A 329 -36.08 36.63 -9.02
N ALA A 330 -37.32 36.17 -8.80
CA ALA A 330 -38.29 35.94 -9.89
C ALA A 330 -38.54 37.17 -10.79
N GLY A 331 -38.35 38.38 -10.26
CA GLY A 331 -38.53 39.65 -10.98
C GLY A 331 -37.43 40.00 -12.00
N ASP A 332 -36.22 39.42 -11.92
CA ASP A 332 -35.14 39.72 -12.88
C ASP A 332 -35.28 38.86 -14.15
N SER A 333 -36.20 39.27 -15.04
CA SER A 333 -36.50 38.60 -16.31
C SER A 333 -35.35 38.63 -17.32
N LYS A 334 -34.31 39.43 -17.07
CA LYS A 334 -33.10 39.53 -17.91
C LYS A 334 -31.88 38.83 -17.30
N ASN A 335 -32.03 38.08 -16.20
CA ASN A 335 -30.93 37.32 -15.62
C ASN A 335 -30.45 36.21 -16.58
N LEU A 336 -29.16 36.20 -16.91
CA LEU A 336 -28.58 35.26 -17.89
C LEU A 336 -28.66 33.81 -17.45
N ASN A 337 -28.51 33.51 -16.15
CA ASN A 337 -28.65 32.15 -15.64
C ASN A 337 -30.05 31.59 -15.91
N ARG A 338 -31.10 32.39 -15.65
CA ARG A 338 -32.50 32.03 -15.91
C ARG A 338 -32.77 31.87 -17.40
N LEU A 339 -32.30 32.84 -18.21
CA LEU A 339 -32.52 32.84 -19.65
C LEU A 339 -31.85 31.65 -20.34
N ALA A 340 -30.58 31.38 -20.03
CA ALA A 340 -29.85 30.26 -20.63
C ALA A 340 -30.47 28.91 -20.28
N TRP A 341 -30.82 28.70 -19.00
CA TRP A 341 -31.50 27.48 -18.58
C TRP A 341 -32.89 27.35 -19.22
N ALA A 342 -33.68 28.42 -19.25
CA ALA A 342 -35.02 28.41 -19.84
C ALA A 342 -34.97 28.15 -21.36
N ALA A 343 -34.04 28.77 -22.08
CA ALA A 343 -33.83 28.51 -23.50
C ALA A 343 -33.46 27.05 -23.78
N MET A 344 -32.59 26.45 -22.96
CA MET A 344 -32.21 25.04 -23.05
C MET A 344 -33.41 24.10 -22.90
N GLN A 345 -34.37 24.48 -22.05
CA GLN A 345 -35.53 23.64 -21.72
C GLN A 345 -36.70 23.79 -22.72
N THR A 346 -36.78 24.90 -23.46
CA THR A 346 -37.95 25.22 -24.30
C THR A 346 -37.68 25.28 -25.79
N LEU A 347 -36.49 25.70 -26.20
CA LEU A 347 -36.15 25.85 -27.61
C LEU A 347 -35.54 24.55 -28.16
N PRO A 348 -35.67 24.27 -29.48
CA PRO A 348 -34.91 23.22 -30.13
C PRO A 348 -33.40 23.39 -29.92
N SER A 349 -32.66 22.30 -29.75
CA SER A 349 -31.25 22.31 -29.30
C SER A 349 -30.34 23.27 -30.08
N ALA A 350 -30.38 23.25 -31.42
CA ALA A 350 -29.58 24.15 -32.27
C ALA A 350 -29.99 25.63 -32.14
N GLN A 351 -31.30 25.90 -32.06
CA GLN A 351 -31.82 27.25 -31.87
C GLN A 351 -31.46 27.80 -30.49
N ALA A 352 -31.53 26.95 -29.45
CA ALA A 352 -31.14 27.30 -28.10
C ALA A 352 -29.65 27.70 -28.04
N THR A 353 -28.77 26.92 -28.69
CA THR A 353 -27.32 27.20 -28.77
C THR A 353 -27.05 28.57 -29.40
N GLU A 354 -27.62 28.81 -30.58
CA GLU A 354 -27.43 30.08 -31.31
C GLU A 354 -27.98 31.28 -30.51
N GLN A 355 -29.12 31.12 -29.85
CA GLN A 355 -29.75 32.19 -29.09
C GLN A 355 -28.96 32.55 -27.82
N VAL A 356 -28.51 31.55 -27.06
CA VAL A 356 -27.73 31.79 -25.83
C VAL A 356 -26.36 32.37 -26.14
N LEU A 357 -25.68 31.90 -27.21
CA LEU A 357 -24.43 32.52 -27.67
C LEU A 357 -24.60 34.00 -28.01
N LYS A 358 -25.72 34.37 -28.66
CA LYS A 358 -26.03 35.79 -28.93
C LYS A 358 -26.22 36.60 -27.66
N TRP A 359 -26.84 36.03 -26.62
CA TRP A 359 -27.03 36.72 -25.33
C TRP A 359 -25.72 36.87 -24.56
N LEU A 360 -24.87 35.85 -24.54
CA LEU A 360 -23.57 35.89 -23.84
C LEU A 360 -22.62 36.95 -24.44
N LYS A 361 -22.73 37.25 -25.73
CA LYS A 361 -21.92 38.24 -26.45
C LYS A 361 -22.49 39.67 -26.40
N LYS A 362 -23.70 39.87 -25.87
CA LYS A 362 -24.38 41.18 -25.81
C LYS A 362 -24.47 41.73 -24.37
N PRO A 363 -24.48 43.06 -24.18
CA PRO A 363 -24.75 43.65 -22.87
C PRO A 363 -26.19 43.34 -22.42
N LYS A 364 -26.37 43.12 -21.11
CA LYS A 364 -27.63 42.65 -20.47
C LYS A 364 -28.86 43.47 -20.86
N GLU A 365 -28.71 44.79 -21.06
CA GLU A 365 -29.82 45.69 -21.39
C GLU A 365 -30.44 45.42 -22.76
N LYS A 366 -29.65 44.95 -23.73
CA LYS A 366 -30.02 44.75 -25.15
C LYS A 366 -30.51 43.34 -25.48
N ILE A 367 -30.86 42.56 -24.45
CA ILE A 367 -31.34 41.19 -24.60
C ILE A 367 -32.83 41.18 -24.94
N GLU A 368 -33.15 40.65 -26.11
CA GLU A 368 -34.52 40.31 -26.53
C GLU A 368 -34.83 38.86 -26.16
N VAL A 369 -35.97 38.64 -25.49
CA VAL A 369 -36.39 37.33 -24.97
C VAL A 369 -37.57 36.80 -25.82
N PRO A 370 -37.44 35.62 -26.44
CA PRO A 370 -38.54 34.98 -27.16
C PRO A 370 -39.73 34.65 -26.23
N SER A 371 -40.95 34.77 -26.73
CA SER A 371 -42.19 34.50 -25.96
C SER A 371 -42.20 33.12 -25.30
N LYS A 372 -41.80 32.06 -26.03
CA LYS A 372 -41.69 30.69 -25.51
C LYS A 372 -40.78 30.53 -24.29
N VAL A 373 -39.73 31.37 -24.19
CA VAL A 373 -38.81 31.37 -23.04
C VAL A 373 -39.45 32.12 -21.88
N GLN A 374 -40.17 33.20 -22.18
CA GLN A 374 -40.85 34.04 -21.21
C GLN A 374 -41.92 33.27 -20.41
N ASP A 375 -42.64 32.35 -21.06
CA ASP A 375 -43.69 31.53 -20.46
C ASP A 375 -43.21 30.67 -19.27
N ILE A 376 -41.93 30.25 -19.26
CA ILE A 376 -41.38 29.41 -18.20
C ILE A 376 -40.52 30.17 -17.20
N LEU A 377 -40.22 31.46 -17.43
CA LEU A 377 -39.38 32.24 -16.51
C LEU A 377 -39.95 32.24 -15.09
N GLY A 378 -41.29 32.23 -14.92
CA GLY A 378 -41.93 32.17 -13.61
C GLY A 378 -41.57 30.93 -12.79
N SER A 379 -41.32 29.78 -13.43
CA SER A 379 -40.98 28.53 -12.73
C SER A 379 -39.47 28.33 -12.53
N THR A 380 -38.62 29.12 -13.20
CA THR A 380 -37.15 28.97 -13.14
C THR A 380 -36.58 29.15 -11.72
N GLU A 381 -37.19 29.98 -10.86
CA GLU A 381 -36.67 30.21 -9.51
C GLU A 381 -36.57 28.91 -8.70
N LEU A 382 -37.63 28.09 -8.72
CA LEU A 382 -37.65 26.81 -8.02
C LEU A 382 -36.62 25.84 -8.59
N HIS A 383 -36.50 25.76 -9.92
CA HIS A 383 -35.55 24.88 -10.59
C HIS A 383 -34.10 25.26 -10.29
N LEU A 384 -33.75 26.56 -10.33
CA LEU A 384 -32.42 27.04 -9.97
C LEU A 384 -32.08 26.73 -8.51
N LYS A 385 -33.02 26.91 -7.58
CA LYS A 385 -32.85 26.51 -6.17
C LYS A 385 -32.57 25.01 -6.03
N MET A 386 -33.30 24.17 -6.75
CA MET A 386 -33.09 22.72 -6.73
C MET A 386 -31.72 22.31 -7.32
N LEU A 387 -31.32 22.93 -8.44
CA LEU A 387 -30.01 22.68 -9.06
C LEU A 387 -28.86 23.15 -8.17
N ARG A 388 -29.04 24.25 -7.43
CA ARG A 388 -28.08 24.72 -6.43
C ARG A 388 -27.92 23.72 -5.29
N VAL A 389 -29.02 23.17 -4.75
CA VAL A 389 -28.97 22.12 -3.72
C VAL A 389 -28.25 20.88 -4.24
N TYR A 390 -28.49 20.49 -5.50
CA TYR A 390 -27.75 19.40 -6.13
C TYR A 390 -26.24 19.70 -6.23
N ALA A 391 -25.87 20.87 -6.74
CA ALA A 391 -24.46 21.29 -6.87
C ALA A 391 -23.74 21.31 -5.50
N GLN A 392 -24.41 21.76 -4.44
CA GLN A 392 -23.85 21.78 -3.09
C GLN A 392 -23.74 20.38 -2.48
N ARG A 393 -24.83 19.61 -2.48
CA ARG A 393 -24.94 18.35 -1.73
C ARG A 393 -24.22 17.18 -2.41
N VAL A 394 -24.35 17.07 -3.73
CA VAL A 394 -23.82 15.93 -4.48
C VAL A 394 -22.39 16.21 -4.97
N LEU A 395 -22.13 17.44 -5.42
CA LEU A 395 -20.84 17.81 -6.02
C LEU A 395 -19.92 18.61 -5.07
N GLY A 396 -20.41 19.05 -3.91
CA GLY A 396 -19.62 19.84 -2.96
C GLY A 396 -19.25 21.23 -3.47
N LEU A 397 -19.96 21.77 -4.47
CA LEU A 397 -19.63 23.06 -5.07
C LEU A 397 -20.10 24.23 -4.18
N ASN A 398 -19.18 25.17 -3.94
CA ASN A 398 -19.51 26.46 -3.37
C ASN A 398 -20.22 27.34 -4.41
N LYS A 399 -20.83 28.44 -3.95
CA LYS A 399 -21.50 29.42 -4.81
C LYS A 399 -20.55 29.92 -5.92
N SER A 400 -21.08 30.02 -7.14
CA SER A 400 -20.39 30.52 -8.33
C SER A 400 -19.13 29.74 -8.77
N GLN A 401 -18.77 28.66 -8.08
CA GLN A 401 -17.70 27.77 -8.53
C GLN A 401 -18.08 27.09 -9.85
N ARG A 402 -17.07 26.92 -10.70
CA ARG A 402 -17.20 26.36 -12.05
C ARG A 402 -16.81 24.89 -12.05
N LEU A 403 -17.52 24.07 -12.81
CA LEU A 403 -17.21 22.64 -12.99
C LEU A 403 -17.62 22.21 -14.39
N VAL A 404 -16.77 21.43 -15.05
CA VAL A 404 -17.09 20.74 -16.30
C VAL A 404 -17.20 19.24 -16.02
N ILE A 405 -18.22 18.57 -16.56
CA ILE A 405 -18.36 17.12 -16.52
C ILE A 405 -18.45 16.61 -17.95
N GLY A 406 -17.61 15.65 -18.33
CA GLY A 406 -17.64 15.02 -19.65
C GLY A 406 -17.87 13.52 -19.53
N ASN A 407 -18.97 13.01 -20.10
CA ASN A 407 -19.36 11.59 -20.03
C ASN A 407 -19.32 11.02 -18.59
N GLY A 408 -19.72 11.85 -17.63
CA GLY A 408 -19.77 11.51 -16.21
C GLY A 408 -18.48 11.76 -15.44
N ARG A 409 -17.34 12.01 -16.10
CA ARG A 409 -16.08 12.36 -15.43
C ARG A 409 -16.05 13.84 -15.05
N LEU A 410 -15.68 14.15 -13.80
CA LEU A 410 -15.60 15.51 -13.27
C LEU A 410 -14.23 16.15 -13.58
N TYR A 411 -14.24 17.37 -14.10
CA TYR A 411 -13.08 18.21 -14.41
C TYR A 411 -13.18 19.53 -13.62
N GLY A 412 -13.01 19.46 -12.30
CA GLY A 412 -13.09 20.59 -11.39
C GLY A 412 -13.39 20.20 -9.94
N PRO A 413 -13.72 21.15 -9.05
CA PRO A 413 -14.00 22.56 -9.35
C PRO A 413 -12.80 23.31 -9.92
N LEU A 414 -13.06 24.24 -10.84
CA LEU A 414 -12.03 25.11 -11.43
C LEU A 414 -11.75 26.28 -10.48
N SER A 415 -10.48 26.66 -10.33
CA SER A 415 -10.06 27.85 -9.57
C SER A 415 -10.58 29.13 -10.23
N ALA A 416 -10.49 30.30 -9.58
CA ALA A 416 -11.03 31.55 -10.14
C ALA A 416 -10.26 32.02 -11.39
N ASP A 417 -8.95 31.84 -11.38
CA ASP A 417 -7.94 32.14 -12.40
C ASP A 417 -7.80 31.05 -13.48
N GLU A 418 -8.29 29.84 -13.22
CA GLU A 418 -8.20 28.73 -14.17
C GLU A 418 -9.13 28.95 -15.38
N SER A 419 -8.57 28.94 -16.60
CA SER A 419 -9.32 28.99 -17.85
C SER A 419 -9.59 27.59 -18.40
N PHE A 420 -10.78 27.37 -18.95
CA PHE A 420 -11.13 26.17 -19.72
C PHE A 420 -11.75 26.60 -21.04
N ASP A 421 -10.97 26.52 -22.12
CA ASP A 421 -11.29 27.12 -23.42
C ASP A 421 -11.81 26.09 -24.44
N SER A 422 -12.08 26.54 -25.67
CA SER A 422 -12.56 25.69 -26.75
C SER A 422 -11.58 24.58 -27.14
N ALA A 423 -10.27 24.79 -26.98
CA ALA A 423 -9.25 23.78 -27.23
C ALA A 423 -9.21 22.73 -26.11
N ASP A 424 -9.51 23.10 -24.87
CA ASP A 424 -9.70 22.16 -23.76
C ASP A 424 -10.95 21.28 -23.98
N PHE A 425 -12.06 21.84 -24.48
CA PHE A 425 -13.22 21.02 -24.87
C PHE A 425 -12.90 20.06 -26.02
N ALA A 426 -12.12 20.50 -27.01
CA ALA A 426 -11.65 19.63 -28.09
C ALA A 426 -10.71 18.52 -27.58
N LEU A 427 -9.82 18.84 -26.64
CA LEU A 427 -8.95 17.87 -25.96
C LEU A 427 -9.78 16.85 -25.17
N LEU A 428 -10.75 17.29 -24.38
CA LEU A 428 -11.67 16.43 -23.63
C LEU A 428 -12.39 15.47 -24.56
N ALA A 429 -12.90 15.96 -25.69
CA ALA A 429 -13.58 15.13 -26.66
C ALA A 429 -12.65 14.09 -27.30
N ARG A 430 -11.46 14.51 -27.76
CA ARG A 430 -10.47 13.60 -28.36
C ARG A 430 -10.02 12.54 -27.36
N PHE A 431 -9.76 12.94 -26.12
CA PHE A 431 -9.40 12.06 -25.02
C PHE A 431 -10.52 11.04 -24.73
N SER A 432 -11.77 11.49 -24.63
CA SER A 432 -12.93 10.62 -24.43
C SER A 432 -13.13 9.62 -25.57
N SER A 433 -12.93 10.04 -26.83
CA SER A 433 -13.04 9.16 -28.00
C SER A 433 -11.95 8.08 -27.99
N LEU A 434 -10.69 8.46 -27.76
CA LEU A 434 -9.57 7.52 -27.75
C LEU A 434 -9.63 6.51 -26.60
N GLN A 435 -10.06 6.95 -25.42
CA GLN A 435 -10.18 6.07 -24.26
C GLN A 435 -11.23 4.96 -24.49
N TYR A 436 -12.40 5.32 -25.01
CA TYR A 436 -13.51 4.37 -25.16
C TYR A 436 -14.54 4.74 -26.23
N GLY A 437 -14.74 6.03 -26.55
CA GLY A 437 -15.80 6.46 -27.45
C GLY A 437 -15.73 5.78 -28.82
N ASP A 438 -14.53 5.69 -29.40
CA ASP A 438 -14.32 5.06 -30.71
C ASP A 438 -14.55 3.54 -30.66
N LYS A 439 -14.13 2.87 -29.57
CA LYS A 439 -14.37 1.44 -29.36
C LYS A 439 -15.86 1.13 -29.21
N VAL A 440 -16.57 1.91 -28.39
CA VAL A 440 -18.03 1.74 -28.20
C VAL A 440 -18.77 2.04 -29.49
N ARG A 441 -18.36 3.09 -30.22
CA ARG A 441 -18.90 3.39 -31.55
C ARG A 441 -18.71 2.23 -32.52
N GLN A 442 -17.53 1.62 -32.54
CA GLN A 442 -17.26 0.44 -33.38
C GLN A 442 -18.16 -0.73 -33.00
N VAL A 443 -18.22 -1.10 -31.71
CA VAL A 443 -19.07 -2.22 -31.24
C VAL A 443 -20.55 -2.00 -31.57
N LEU A 444 -21.06 -0.77 -31.39
CA LEU A 444 -22.46 -0.45 -31.74
C LEU A 444 -22.71 -0.49 -33.25
N LYS A 445 -21.73 -0.16 -34.08
CA LYS A 445 -21.83 -0.29 -35.54
C LYS A 445 -21.85 -1.76 -35.98
N GLU A 446 -21.02 -2.59 -35.37
CA GLU A 446 -20.96 -4.04 -35.62
C GLU A 446 -22.27 -4.75 -35.18
N SER A 447 -22.91 -4.25 -34.11
CA SER A 447 -24.18 -4.76 -33.57
C SER A 447 -25.41 -3.93 -33.96
N ALA A 448 -25.35 -3.16 -35.05
CA ALA A 448 -26.37 -2.17 -35.38
C ALA A 448 -27.81 -2.72 -35.55
N GLN A 449 -27.96 -4.03 -35.79
CA GLN A 449 -29.27 -4.70 -35.88
C GLN A 449 -29.95 -4.84 -34.52
N ASP A 450 -29.16 -4.94 -33.44
CA ASP A 450 -29.62 -5.11 -32.06
C ASP A 450 -29.80 -3.76 -31.34
N VAL A 451 -29.34 -2.66 -31.96
CA VAL A 451 -29.45 -1.30 -31.41
C VAL A 451 -30.84 -0.72 -31.71
N GLY A 452 -31.74 -0.91 -30.75
CA GLY A 452 -33.09 -0.35 -30.73
C GLY A 452 -33.14 1.17 -30.50
N ALA A 453 -34.34 1.75 -30.68
CA ALA A 453 -34.57 3.19 -30.46
C ALA A 453 -34.58 3.59 -28.97
N ASP A 454 -34.70 2.62 -28.08
CA ASP A 454 -34.60 2.72 -26.63
C ASP A 454 -33.14 2.89 -26.14
N PHE A 455 -32.16 2.60 -26.99
CA PHE A 455 -30.76 2.92 -26.73
C PHE A 455 -30.51 4.41 -27.02
N THR A 456 -30.36 5.22 -25.96
CA THR A 456 -30.27 6.69 -26.05
C THR A 456 -28.88 7.20 -25.66
N SER A 457 -28.62 8.50 -25.93
CA SER A 457 -27.42 9.18 -25.41
C SER A 457 -27.32 9.15 -23.87
N ASP A 458 -28.44 9.05 -23.14
CA ASP A 458 -28.44 8.87 -21.68
C ASP A 458 -27.99 7.47 -21.29
N THR A 459 -28.36 6.45 -22.08
CA THR A 459 -27.85 5.08 -21.92
C THR A 459 -26.33 5.04 -22.12
N LEU A 460 -25.80 5.79 -23.10
CA LEU A 460 -24.35 5.95 -23.28
C LEU A 460 -23.68 6.62 -22.08
N LEU A 461 -24.24 7.72 -21.58
CA LEU A 461 -23.73 8.39 -20.39
C LEU A 461 -23.69 7.43 -19.18
N LYS A 462 -24.78 6.67 -18.97
CA LYS A 462 -24.87 5.60 -17.95
C LYS A 462 -23.77 4.57 -18.09
N LEU A 463 -23.54 4.10 -19.31
CA LEU A 463 -22.51 3.13 -19.62
C LEU A 463 -21.11 3.69 -19.30
N TYR A 464 -20.81 4.93 -19.72
CA TYR A 464 -19.51 5.56 -19.48
C TYR A 464 -19.24 5.78 -17.99
N ALA A 465 -20.13 6.47 -17.27
CA ALA A 465 -19.86 6.76 -15.86
C ALA A 465 -19.92 5.53 -14.95
N SER A 466 -20.50 4.41 -15.41
CA SER A 466 -20.51 3.16 -14.64
C SER A 466 -19.31 2.25 -14.91
N LEU A 467 -18.85 2.19 -16.17
CA LEU A 467 -17.78 1.26 -16.56
C LEU A 467 -16.37 1.86 -16.39
N LEU A 468 -16.20 3.16 -16.65
CA LEU A 468 -14.89 3.81 -16.60
C LEU A 468 -14.26 3.86 -15.20
N PRO A 469 -14.99 4.19 -14.11
CA PRO A 469 -14.42 4.14 -12.77
C PRO A 469 -14.07 2.71 -12.34
N ARG A 470 -14.61 1.69 -13.03
CA ARG A 470 -14.46 0.26 -12.70
C ARG A 470 -13.54 -0.48 -13.68
N GLN A 471 -12.71 0.24 -14.44
CA GLN A 471 -11.75 -0.41 -15.33
C GLN A 471 -10.67 -1.12 -14.51
N THR A 472 -10.73 -2.46 -14.53
CA THR A 472 -9.60 -3.30 -14.13
C THR A 472 -8.54 -3.25 -15.24
N LYS A 473 -7.28 -2.96 -14.89
CA LYS A 473 -6.20 -2.76 -15.86
C LYS A 473 -5.99 -3.93 -16.83
N ASN A 474 -6.42 -5.15 -16.46
CA ASN A 474 -6.27 -6.36 -17.27
C ASN A 474 -7.59 -7.13 -17.36
N ARG A 475 -8.13 -7.31 -18.57
CA ARG A 475 -9.20 -8.28 -18.88
C ARG A 475 -8.71 -9.19 -20.00
N PHE A 476 -8.72 -10.49 -19.76
CA PHE A 476 -8.34 -11.49 -20.75
C PHE A 476 -9.58 -12.27 -21.19
N LYS A 477 -9.73 -12.47 -22.49
CA LYS A 477 -10.71 -13.43 -23.02
C LYS A 477 -10.06 -14.80 -23.10
N MET A 478 -10.83 -15.84 -22.82
CA MET A 478 -10.37 -17.22 -23.07
C MET A 478 -10.16 -17.43 -24.57
N PRO A 479 -9.11 -18.15 -25.00
CA PRO A 479 -8.91 -18.50 -26.41
C PRO A 479 -10.11 -19.28 -26.97
N THR A 480 -10.51 -18.96 -28.20
CA THR A 480 -11.69 -19.53 -28.87
C THR A 480 -11.46 -20.95 -29.40
N ASP A 481 -10.19 -21.37 -29.52
CA ASP A 481 -9.73 -22.65 -30.05
C ASP A 481 -9.52 -23.72 -28.96
N LEU A 482 -9.86 -23.43 -27.71
CA LEU A 482 -9.80 -24.41 -26.62
C LEU A 482 -10.79 -25.55 -26.85
N LYS A 483 -10.27 -26.79 -26.82
CA LYS A 483 -11.11 -28.00 -26.79
C LYS A 483 -11.73 -28.13 -25.40
N THR A 484 -13.06 -28.12 -25.34
CA THR A 484 -13.80 -28.06 -24.06
C THR A 484 -14.57 -29.34 -23.72
N ASP A 485 -14.67 -30.28 -24.65
CA ASP A 485 -15.57 -31.45 -24.58
C ASP A 485 -15.37 -32.37 -23.36
N HIS A 486 -14.16 -32.38 -22.78
CA HIS A 486 -13.78 -33.35 -21.73
C HIS A 486 -13.17 -32.72 -20.47
N SER A 487 -12.81 -31.44 -20.50
CA SER A 487 -12.06 -30.78 -19.42
C SER A 487 -12.77 -29.55 -18.86
N VAL A 488 -13.95 -29.20 -19.38
CA VAL A 488 -14.67 -28.00 -18.98
C VAL A 488 -16.07 -28.35 -18.50
N VAL A 489 -16.44 -27.79 -17.36
CA VAL A 489 -17.80 -27.83 -16.84
C VAL A 489 -18.42 -26.45 -17.03
N LEU A 490 -19.50 -26.40 -17.81
CA LEU A 490 -20.28 -25.18 -18.05
C LEU A 490 -21.56 -25.25 -17.23
N LEU A 491 -21.74 -24.27 -16.35
CA LEU A 491 -22.93 -24.14 -15.52
C LEU A 491 -23.64 -22.83 -15.88
N PRO A 492 -24.85 -22.89 -16.49
CA PRO A 492 -25.58 -21.70 -16.89
C PRO A 492 -26.05 -20.89 -15.67
N PRO A 493 -26.37 -19.59 -15.88
CA PRO A 493 -26.95 -18.75 -14.84
C PRO A 493 -28.28 -19.33 -14.35
N LYS A 494 -28.56 -19.19 -13.05
CA LYS A 494 -29.82 -19.65 -12.43
C LYS A 494 -31.05 -19.00 -13.06
N GLN A 495 -30.90 -17.75 -13.51
CA GLN A 495 -31.94 -16.94 -14.13
C GLN A 495 -31.43 -16.41 -15.48
N GLU A 496 -31.65 -17.18 -16.55
CA GLU A 496 -31.11 -16.90 -17.90
C GLU A 496 -31.57 -15.56 -18.50
N LYS A 497 -32.78 -15.12 -18.16
CA LYS A 497 -33.36 -13.86 -18.68
C LYS A 497 -32.90 -12.61 -17.95
N LEU A 498 -32.18 -12.75 -16.84
CA LEU A 498 -31.68 -11.65 -16.04
C LEU A 498 -30.18 -11.45 -16.24
N PRO A 499 -29.66 -10.23 -16.00
CA PRO A 499 -28.22 -10.02 -15.99
C PRO A 499 -27.53 -11.00 -15.05
N HIS A 500 -26.40 -11.54 -15.48
CA HIS A 500 -25.62 -12.49 -14.71
C HIS A 500 -24.15 -12.11 -14.68
N PHE A 501 -23.43 -12.68 -13.72
CA PHE A 501 -21.98 -12.59 -13.64
C PHE A 501 -21.34 -13.72 -14.43
N ASP A 502 -20.37 -13.41 -15.29
CA ASP A 502 -19.51 -14.41 -15.93
C ASP A 502 -18.33 -14.76 -15.02
N VAL A 503 -18.31 -15.97 -14.50
CA VAL A 503 -17.25 -16.50 -13.63
C VAL A 503 -16.49 -17.58 -14.40
N VAL A 504 -15.21 -17.33 -14.68
CA VAL A 504 -14.32 -18.31 -15.31
C VAL A 504 -13.29 -18.77 -14.29
N ALA A 505 -13.22 -20.07 -14.03
CA ALA A 505 -12.25 -20.68 -13.12
C ALA A 505 -11.38 -21.66 -13.89
N VAL A 506 -10.06 -21.51 -13.79
CA VAL A 506 -9.08 -22.42 -14.40
C VAL A 506 -8.26 -23.04 -13.27
N LEU A 507 -8.47 -24.32 -13.00
CA LEU A 507 -7.97 -24.99 -11.80
C LEU A 507 -7.35 -26.34 -12.15
N ASP A 508 -6.23 -26.66 -11.51
CA ASP A 508 -5.76 -28.04 -11.36
C ASP A 508 -6.54 -28.69 -10.21
N PRO A 509 -7.39 -29.71 -10.47
CA PRO A 509 -8.17 -30.38 -9.43
C PRO A 509 -7.34 -30.99 -8.31
N ALA A 510 -6.07 -31.35 -8.59
CA ALA A 510 -5.15 -31.94 -7.62
C ALA A 510 -4.33 -30.89 -6.85
N SER A 511 -4.65 -29.60 -6.95
CA SER A 511 -3.92 -28.53 -6.27
C SER A 511 -4.56 -28.10 -4.93
N ARG A 512 -3.73 -27.58 -4.01
CA ARG A 512 -4.22 -26.90 -2.79
C ARG A 512 -5.09 -25.68 -3.11
N GLY A 513 -4.81 -25.01 -4.23
CA GLY A 513 -5.62 -23.89 -4.72
C GLY A 513 -7.06 -24.31 -5.04
N ALA A 514 -7.24 -25.49 -5.66
CA ALA A 514 -8.57 -26.01 -5.95
C ALA A 514 -9.37 -26.35 -4.67
N GLN A 515 -8.72 -26.87 -3.62
CA GLN A 515 -9.39 -27.11 -2.32
C GLN A 515 -10.02 -25.84 -1.75
N LYS A 516 -9.35 -24.70 -1.88
CA LYS A 516 -9.84 -23.39 -1.43
C LYS A 516 -10.89 -22.80 -2.38
N MET A 517 -10.66 -22.89 -3.69
CA MET A 517 -11.53 -22.26 -4.69
C MET A 517 -12.86 -22.99 -4.87
N ALA A 518 -12.91 -24.32 -4.76
CA ALA A 518 -14.14 -25.08 -4.94
C ALA A 518 -15.31 -24.60 -4.07
N PRO A 519 -15.20 -24.49 -2.73
CA PRO A 519 -16.29 -23.97 -1.89
C PRO A 519 -16.63 -22.50 -2.20
N MET A 520 -15.64 -21.67 -2.57
CA MET A 520 -15.90 -20.28 -2.97
C MET A 520 -16.72 -20.20 -4.27
N LEU A 521 -16.44 -21.04 -5.26
CA LEU A 521 -17.21 -21.09 -6.51
C LEU A 521 -18.65 -21.58 -6.27
N ILE A 522 -18.82 -22.55 -5.37
CA ILE A 522 -20.15 -23.02 -4.94
C ILE A 522 -20.91 -21.88 -4.27
N LEU A 523 -20.29 -21.17 -3.32
CA LEU A 523 -20.87 -20.01 -2.65
C LEU A 523 -21.28 -18.92 -3.66
N LEU A 524 -20.39 -18.55 -4.58
CA LEU A 524 -20.69 -17.54 -5.60
C LEU A 524 -21.90 -17.94 -6.45
N ARG A 525 -22.00 -19.21 -6.84
CA ARG A 525 -23.15 -19.72 -7.58
C ARG A 525 -24.43 -19.78 -6.74
N GLN A 526 -24.32 -19.96 -5.42
CA GLN A 526 -25.46 -19.90 -4.52
C GLN A 526 -26.01 -18.48 -4.39
N VAL A 527 -25.12 -17.51 -4.18
CA VAL A 527 -25.46 -16.11 -3.85
C VAL A 527 -25.72 -15.24 -5.10
N LEU A 528 -25.01 -15.47 -6.19
CA LEU A 528 -25.10 -14.66 -7.41
C LEU A 528 -25.83 -15.41 -8.54
N ASN A 529 -26.56 -14.67 -9.37
CA ASN A 529 -26.92 -15.18 -10.69
C ASN A 529 -25.67 -15.19 -11.56
N CYS A 530 -24.96 -16.31 -11.65
CA CYS A 530 -23.71 -16.40 -12.40
C CYS A 530 -23.66 -17.58 -13.39
N GLN A 531 -23.08 -17.32 -14.55
CA GLN A 531 -22.60 -18.35 -15.47
C GLN A 531 -21.19 -18.76 -15.02
N LEU A 532 -20.99 -20.04 -14.70
CA LEU A 532 -19.70 -20.56 -14.24
C LEU A 532 -19.09 -21.51 -15.28
N SER A 533 -17.93 -21.13 -15.81
CA SER A 533 -17.11 -21.96 -16.69
C SER A 533 -15.88 -22.46 -15.94
N LEU A 534 -15.87 -23.74 -15.57
CA LEU A 534 -14.79 -24.38 -14.81
C LEU A 534 -13.92 -25.22 -15.74
N TYR A 535 -12.70 -24.77 -16.00
CA TYR A 535 -11.66 -25.48 -16.76
C TYR A 535 -10.80 -26.28 -15.78
N MET A 536 -10.77 -27.60 -15.94
CA MET A 536 -9.98 -28.53 -15.13
C MET A 536 -8.70 -28.91 -15.89
N ILE A 537 -7.55 -28.40 -15.43
CA ILE A 537 -6.25 -28.58 -16.09
C ILE A 537 -5.30 -29.30 -15.13
N PRO A 538 -5.30 -30.64 -15.09
CA PRO A 538 -4.41 -31.39 -14.22
C PRO A 538 -2.96 -31.33 -14.71
N VAL A 539 -2.02 -31.36 -13.77
CA VAL A 539 -0.59 -31.57 -14.09
C VAL A 539 -0.38 -33.06 -14.41
N PRO A 540 0.33 -33.42 -15.50
CA PRO A 540 0.41 -34.80 -15.95
C PRO A 540 1.25 -35.71 -15.02
N GLN A 541 2.21 -35.14 -14.29
CA GLN A 541 3.10 -35.89 -13.39
C GLN A 541 3.40 -35.09 -12.13
N HIS A 542 3.35 -35.77 -10.99
CA HIS A 542 3.77 -35.23 -9.70
C HIS A 542 4.94 -36.07 -9.16
N SER A 543 5.95 -35.40 -8.60
CA SER A 543 7.06 -36.05 -7.91
C SER A 543 6.66 -36.60 -6.54
N ASP A 544 5.55 -36.13 -5.97
CA ASP A 544 5.03 -36.48 -4.65
C ASP A 544 3.50 -36.31 -4.64
N MET A 545 2.82 -36.77 -3.59
CA MET A 545 1.37 -36.59 -3.42
C MET A 545 1.02 -35.09 -3.34
N PRO A 546 0.19 -34.56 -4.25
CA PRO A 546 0.00 -33.11 -4.39
C PRO A 546 -0.91 -32.51 -3.31
N VAL A 547 -1.81 -33.33 -2.73
CA VAL A 547 -2.70 -32.95 -1.62
C VAL A 547 -2.45 -33.90 -0.45
N LYS A 548 -1.95 -33.36 0.66
CA LYS A 548 -1.60 -34.11 1.89
C LYS A 548 -2.47 -33.74 3.10
N ASN A 549 -3.56 -33.01 2.88
CA ASN A 549 -4.41 -32.44 3.93
C ASN A 549 -5.90 -32.60 3.62
N PHE A 550 -6.71 -32.54 4.68
CA PHE A 550 -8.15 -32.36 4.59
C PHE A 550 -8.47 -30.86 4.73
N TYR A 551 -9.46 -30.37 4.00
CA TYR A 551 -9.77 -28.95 3.95
C TYR A 551 -11.28 -28.68 4.07
N ARG A 552 -11.63 -27.65 4.85
CA ARG A 552 -12.98 -27.09 4.95
C ARG A 552 -12.88 -25.57 4.91
N TYR A 553 -13.72 -24.93 4.11
CA TYR A 553 -13.85 -23.49 4.06
C TYR A 553 -15.08 -23.09 4.87
N VAL A 554 -14.92 -22.16 5.81
CA VAL A 554 -15.96 -21.75 6.75
C VAL A 554 -16.70 -20.55 6.18
N VAL A 555 -17.82 -20.81 5.51
CA VAL A 555 -18.70 -19.77 4.95
C VAL A 555 -20.11 -20.31 4.73
N GLU A 556 -21.10 -19.44 4.90
CA GLU A 556 -22.51 -19.71 4.60
C GLU A 556 -23.04 -18.72 3.57
N PRO A 557 -23.93 -19.13 2.66
CA PRO A 557 -24.54 -18.25 1.66
C PRO A 557 -25.54 -17.26 2.27
N GLU A 558 -26.17 -17.65 3.38
CA GLU A 558 -27.27 -16.92 4.03
C GLU A 558 -27.16 -17.08 5.54
N ILE A 559 -27.67 -16.08 6.28
CA ILE A 559 -27.72 -16.10 7.75
C ILE A 559 -28.66 -17.22 8.19
N GLN A 560 -28.17 -18.09 9.08
CA GLN A 560 -28.95 -19.19 9.64
C GLN A 560 -29.56 -18.80 11.00
N PHE A 561 -30.74 -19.35 11.29
CA PHE A 561 -31.46 -19.18 12.55
C PHE A 561 -31.80 -20.55 13.13
N GLU A 562 -31.74 -20.64 14.45
CA GLU A 562 -32.25 -21.78 15.20
C GLU A 562 -33.77 -21.85 15.15
N ALA A 563 -34.35 -22.99 15.56
CA ALA A 563 -35.80 -23.21 15.56
C ALA A 563 -36.56 -22.22 16.47
N ASN A 564 -35.90 -21.66 17.48
CA ASN A 564 -36.41 -20.64 18.39
C ASN A 564 -36.37 -19.20 17.79
N GLY A 565 -35.86 -19.03 16.56
CA GLY A 565 -35.70 -17.74 15.90
C GLY A 565 -34.45 -16.95 16.29
N VAL A 566 -33.61 -17.49 17.20
CA VAL A 566 -32.30 -16.92 17.55
C VAL A 566 -31.34 -17.16 16.39
N ARG A 567 -30.48 -16.19 16.10
CA ARG A 567 -29.43 -16.35 15.10
C ARG A 567 -28.48 -17.46 15.56
N SER A 568 -28.16 -18.40 14.68
CA SER A 568 -27.20 -19.46 15.02
C SER A 568 -25.79 -18.88 15.26
N ASP A 569 -24.94 -19.65 15.95
CA ASP A 569 -23.53 -19.32 16.19
C ASP A 569 -22.70 -19.15 14.91
N GLY A 570 -23.28 -19.47 13.74
CA GLY A 570 -22.68 -19.29 12.43
C GLY A 570 -21.94 -20.53 11.91
N PRO A 571 -21.19 -20.38 10.80
CA PRO A 571 -20.55 -21.50 10.15
C PRO A 571 -19.39 -22.07 10.99
N LEU A 572 -19.29 -23.40 11.06
CA LEU A 572 -18.20 -24.11 11.72
C LEU A 572 -17.49 -25.10 10.78
N ALA A 573 -16.20 -25.35 11.02
CA ALA A 573 -15.43 -26.34 10.26
C ALA A 573 -15.62 -27.75 10.83
N LYS A 574 -16.59 -28.52 10.30
CA LYS A 574 -16.80 -29.92 10.69
C LYS A 574 -16.08 -30.90 9.77
N PHE A 575 -15.26 -31.76 10.35
CA PHE A 575 -14.65 -32.90 9.66
C PHE A 575 -15.27 -34.19 10.18
N SER A 576 -15.88 -34.97 9.28
CA SER A 576 -16.48 -36.27 9.59
C SER A 576 -15.77 -37.36 8.79
N GLY A 577 -15.60 -38.54 9.38
CA GLY A 577 -14.98 -39.69 8.69
C GLY A 577 -13.47 -39.51 8.42
N LEU A 578 -12.76 -38.77 9.28
CA LEU A 578 -11.30 -38.67 9.21
C LEU A 578 -10.65 -40.02 9.59
N PRO A 579 -9.49 -40.35 8.99
CA PRO A 579 -8.78 -41.58 9.34
C PRO A 579 -8.29 -41.52 10.79
N ALA A 580 -8.53 -42.59 11.56
CA ALA A 580 -8.33 -42.54 13.00
C ALA A 580 -6.87 -42.73 13.46
N ASN A 581 -6.08 -43.48 12.69
CA ASN A 581 -4.72 -43.88 13.06
C ASN A 581 -3.62 -42.84 12.73
N PRO A 582 -3.68 -42.09 11.61
CA PRO A 582 -2.68 -41.07 11.30
C PRO A 582 -2.65 -39.96 12.34
N LEU A 583 -1.46 -39.38 12.54
CA LEU A 583 -1.31 -38.14 13.31
C LEU A 583 -1.74 -36.96 12.43
N LEU A 584 -2.66 -36.15 12.95
CA LEU A 584 -3.21 -34.99 12.27
C LEU A 584 -2.81 -33.71 13.02
N THR A 585 -2.55 -32.65 12.26
CA THR A 585 -2.30 -31.30 12.78
C THR A 585 -3.41 -30.38 12.29
N GLN A 586 -4.05 -29.65 13.21
CA GLN A 586 -5.03 -28.63 12.86
C GLN A 586 -4.31 -27.33 12.49
N GLN A 587 -4.61 -26.80 11.31
CA GLN A 587 -4.06 -25.53 10.83
C GLN A 587 -5.19 -24.65 10.31
N ILE A 588 -5.22 -23.39 10.73
CA ILE A 588 -6.16 -22.39 10.23
C ILE A 588 -5.51 -21.54 9.14
N GLN A 589 -6.21 -21.41 8.02
CA GLN A 589 -5.84 -20.48 6.95
C GLN A 589 -6.74 -19.26 6.99
N VAL A 590 -6.20 -18.15 7.49
CA VAL A 590 -6.89 -16.84 7.57
C VAL A 590 -6.32 -15.84 6.57
N PRO A 591 -7.05 -14.77 6.23
CA PRO A 591 -6.49 -13.63 5.51
C PRO A 591 -5.19 -13.12 6.15
N GLU A 592 -4.29 -12.57 5.33
CA GLU A 592 -2.94 -12.21 5.79
C GLU A 592 -2.92 -11.10 6.83
N ASN A 593 -3.92 -10.21 6.84
CA ASN A 593 -4.08 -9.16 7.84
C ASN A 593 -4.73 -9.62 9.15
N TRP A 594 -5.03 -10.91 9.31
CA TRP A 594 -5.67 -11.43 10.51
C TRP A 594 -4.65 -12.11 11.42
N LEU A 595 -4.66 -11.74 12.70
CA LEU A 595 -3.97 -12.46 13.77
C LEU A 595 -5.02 -13.26 14.56
N VAL A 596 -4.89 -14.58 14.50
CA VAL A 596 -5.84 -15.53 15.09
C VAL A 596 -5.09 -16.42 16.07
N GLU A 597 -5.75 -16.74 17.18
CA GLU A 597 -5.22 -17.62 18.22
C GLU A 597 -6.25 -18.65 18.68
N ALA A 598 -5.75 -19.77 19.23
CA ALA A 598 -6.60 -20.75 19.88
C ALA A 598 -6.90 -20.25 21.30
N VAL A 599 -8.18 -20.19 21.66
CA VAL A 599 -8.62 -19.71 22.99
C VAL A 599 -9.19 -20.85 23.84
N ARG A 600 -9.73 -21.91 23.23
CA ARG A 600 -10.15 -23.11 23.94
C ARG A 600 -9.81 -24.36 23.16
N ALA A 601 -9.11 -25.29 23.80
CA ALA A 601 -8.83 -26.62 23.27
C ALA A 601 -8.40 -27.56 24.41
N VAL A 602 -9.04 -28.72 24.52
CA VAL A 602 -8.67 -29.76 25.49
C VAL A 602 -7.54 -30.66 24.96
N TYR A 603 -7.51 -30.86 23.65
CA TYR A 603 -6.58 -31.76 22.97
C TYR A 603 -5.41 -31.01 22.34
N ASP A 604 -4.29 -31.71 22.17
CA ASP A 604 -3.13 -31.20 21.44
C ASP A 604 -3.46 -31.04 19.95
N LEU A 605 -3.64 -29.79 19.51
CA LEU A 605 -4.01 -29.48 18.12
C LEU A 605 -2.89 -29.76 17.12
N ASP A 606 -1.65 -29.95 17.58
CA ASP A 606 -0.51 -30.29 16.74
C ASP A 606 -0.36 -31.79 16.53
N ASN A 607 -0.84 -32.59 17.48
CA ASN A 607 -0.66 -34.03 17.54
C ASN A 607 -1.98 -34.77 17.78
N ILE A 608 -2.98 -34.53 16.93
CA ILE A 608 -4.30 -35.16 17.03
C ILE A 608 -4.24 -36.58 16.51
N LYS A 609 -4.43 -37.57 17.39
CA LYS A 609 -4.56 -38.98 17.02
C LYS A 609 -5.91 -39.52 17.48
N LEU A 610 -6.87 -39.56 16.56
CA LEU A 610 -8.27 -39.86 16.87
C LEU A 610 -8.47 -41.25 17.49
N SER A 611 -7.61 -42.23 17.20
CA SER A 611 -7.67 -43.56 17.84
C SER A 611 -7.42 -43.53 19.35
N GLU A 612 -6.79 -42.48 19.87
CA GLU A 612 -6.49 -42.28 21.29
C GLU A 612 -7.50 -41.35 21.98
N ILE A 613 -8.47 -40.84 21.22
CA ILE A 613 -9.47 -39.87 21.68
C ILE A 613 -10.84 -40.55 21.70
N GLY A 614 -11.48 -40.60 22.88
CA GLY A 614 -12.78 -41.25 23.09
C GLY A 614 -14.01 -40.47 22.61
N GLY A 615 -13.83 -39.40 21.83
CA GLY A 615 -14.89 -38.46 21.47
C GLY A 615 -14.51 -37.47 20.35
N PRO A 616 -15.36 -36.48 20.05
CA PRO A 616 -15.05 -35.45 19.07
C PRO A 616 -13.95 -34.51 19.59
N VAL A 617 -13.09 -34.05 18.67
CA VAL A 617 -12.11 -33.01 18.94
C VAL A 617 -12.77 -31.65 18.67
N HIS A 618 -12.80 -30.80 19.70
CA HIS A 618 -13.35 -29.44 19.62
C HIS A 618 -12.26 -28.42 19.93
N SER A 619 -12.28 -27.31 19.19
CA SER A 619 -11.36 -26.18 19.38
C SER A 619 -12.01 -24.87 18.95
N GLU A 620 -11.74 -23.80 19.70
CA GLU A 620 -12.26 -22.45 19.48
C GLU A 620 -11.10 -21.47 19.26
N PHE A 621 -11.31 -20.54 18.33
CA PHE A 621 -10.30 -19.58 17.91
C PHE A 621 -10.89 -18.18 17.81
N ASP A 622 -10.10 -17.19 18.23
CA ASP A 622 -10.49 -15.77 18.17
C ASP A 622 -9.62 -15.00 17.17
N LEU A 623 -10.28 -14.09 16.44
CA LEU A 623 -9.60 -13.04 15.69
C LEU A 623 -9.22 -11.92 16.64
N GLU A 624 -8.01 -12.00 17.20
CA GLU A 624 -7.52 -11.08 18.22
C GLU A 624 -7.23 -9.68 17.65
N TYR A 625 -6.63 -9.61 16.46
CA TYR A 625 -6.27 -8.33 15.81
C TYR A 625 -6.41 -8.35 14.29
N LEU A 626 -6.68 -7.16 13.76
CA LEU A 626 -6.46 -6.80 12.37
C LEU A 626 -5.14 -6.03 12.23
N LEU A 627 -4.40 -6.27 11.16
CA LEU A 627 -3.15 -5.56 10.90
C LEU A 627 -3.37 -4.24 10.16
N LEU A 628 -2.78 -3.17 10.70
CA LEU A 628 -2.39 -1.99 9.94
C LEU A 628 -0.98 -2.24 9.39
N GLU A 629 -0.87 -2.37 8.07
CA GLU A 629 0.42 -2.59 7.40
C GLU A 629 0.83 -1.36 6.60
N GLY A 630 2.12 -1.19 6.32
CA GLY A 630 2.53 -0.12 5.43
C GLY A 630 3.98 -0.17 4.99
N HIS A 631 4.31 0.79 4.13
CA HIS A 631 5.65 1.02 3.60
C HIS A 631 6.07 2.45 3.91
N CYS A 632 7.24 2.64 4.51
CA CYS A 632 7.77 3.94 4.88
C CYS A 632 9.05 4.26 4.11
N PHE A 633 9.15 5.47 3.55
CA PHE A 633 10.30 5.95 2.79
C PHE A 633 10.69 7.37 3.20
N ASP A 634 11.98 7.68 3.19
CA ASP A 634 12.48 9.05 3.27
C ASP A 634 12.21 9.75 1.94
N ALA A 635 11.49 10.87 1.98
CA ALA A 635 11.08 11.61 0.79
C ALA A 635 12.25 12.25 0.04
N SER A 636 13.40 12.44 0.70
CA SER A 636 14.59 13.04 0.08
C SER A 636 15.46 12.02 -0.65
N SER A 637 15.63 10.83 -0.09
CA SER A 637 16.50 9.79 -0.64
C SER A 637 15.75 8.65 -1.35
N GLY A 638 14.44 8.54 -1.17
CA GLY A 638 13.63 7.41 -1.63
C GLY A 638 13.91 6.10 -0.87
N THR A 639 14.84 6.10 0.09
CA THR A 639 15.25 4.90 0.82
C THR A 639 14.41 4.68 2.08
N PRO A 640 14.20 3.42 2.51
CA PRO A 640 13.56 3.13 3.79
C PRO A 640 14.31 3.74 4.99
N PRO A 641 13.65 4.52 5.88
CA PRO A 641 14.24 5.05 7.09
C PRO A 641 14.35 3.93 8.14
N ARG A 642 15.35 3.06 7.97
CA ARG A 642 15.53 1.85 8.78
C ARG A 642 15.59 2.16 10.27
N GLY A 643 14.81 1.42 11.05
CA GLY A 643 14.76 1.58 12.51
C GLY A 643 13.92 2.77 12.98
N LEU A 644 13.26 3.49 12.06
CA LEU A 644 12.29 4.51 12.43
C LEU A 644 11.15 3.85 13.21
N GLN A 645 10.79 4.46 14.32
CA GLN A 645 9.86 3.90 15.28
C GLN A 645 8.48 4.54 15.08
N LEU A 646 7.46 3.69 15.00
CA LEU A 646 6.07 4.10 14.83
C LEU A 646 5.25 3.63 16.02
N VAL A 647 4.27 4.44 16.41
CA VAL A 647 3.31 4.12 17.46
C VAL A 647 1.88 4.30 16.95
N LEU A 648 1.01 3.41 17.40
CA LEU A 648 -0.43 3.46 17.15
C LEU A 648 -1.16 3.55 18.49
N GLY A 649 -2.13 4.45 18.57
CA GLY A 649 -2.97 4.61 19.74
C GLY A 649 -4.34 5.19 19.41
N THR A 650 -5.11 5.45 20.45
CA THR A 650 -6.39 6.16 20.36
C THR A 650 -6.20 7.64 20.73
N LYS A 651 -7.28 8.42 20.74
CA LYS A 651 -7.23 9.80 21.24
C LYS A 651 -7.00 9.87 22.76
N SER A 652 -7.51 8.90 23.52
CA SER A 652 -7.35 8.83 24.98
C SER A 652 -5.99 8.26 25.39
N GLU A 653 -5.50 7.26 24.66
CA GLU A 653 -4.23 6.59 24.93
C GLU A 653 -3.39 6.57 23.67
N THR A 654 -2.41 7.46 23.60
CA THR A 654 -1.72 7.80 22.35
C THR A 654 -0.72 6.76 21.88
N THR A 655 -0.34 5.83 22.75
CA THR A 655 0.68 4.81 22.51
C THR A 655 0.19 3.48 23.10
N LEU A 656 -0.46 2.67 22.28
CA LEU A 656 -0.94 1.33 22.66
C LEU A 656 -0.04 0.23 22.12
N VAL A 657 0.41 0.38 20.87
CA VAL A 657 1.31 -0.56 20.21
C VAL A 657 2.38 0.19 19.43
N ASP A 658 3.53 -0.44 19.27
CA ASP A 658 4.68 0.12 18.58
C ASP A 658 5.30 -0.87 17.58
N THR A 659 6.08 -0.34 16.66
CA THR A 659 6.84 -1.14 15.69
C THR A 659 8.03 -0.35 15.14
N ILE A 660 8.87 -1.02 14.35
CA ILE A 660 9.94 -0.37 13.59
C ILE A 660 9.80 -0.60 12.09
N VAL A 661 10.28 0.38 11.33
CA VAL A 661 10.40 0.29 9.87
C VAL A 661 11.59 -0.59 9.49
N MET A 662 11.32 -1.66 8.75
CA MET A 662 12.33 -2.57 8.19
C MET A 662 13.10 -1.92 7.03
N ALA A 663 14.35 -2.34 6.80
CA ALA A 663 15.06 -1.92 5.59
C ALA A 663 14.49 -2.57 4.33
N ASN A 664 13.96 -3.81 4.45
CA ASN A 664 13.27 -4.45 3.33
C ASN A 664 11.94 -3.72 3.04
N LEU A 665 11.88 -3.03 1.90
CA LEU A 665 10.69 -2.34 1.38
C LEU A 665 10.08 -1.27 2.30
N GLY A 666 10.80 -0.81 3.33
CA GLY A 666 10.23 0.09 4.34
C GLY A 666 9.05 -0.50 5.11
N TYR A 667 8.95 -1.83 5.17
CA TYR A 667 7.76 -2.48 5.70
C TYR A 667 7.61 -2.28 7.21
N PHE A 668 6.38 -2.06 7.65
CA PHE A 668 5.98 -2.09 9.06
C PHE A 668 4.58 -2.71 9.21
N GLN A 669 4.28 -3.24 10.40
CA GLN A 669 2.93 -3.66 10.78
C GLN A 669 2.65 -3.30 12.22
N LEU A 670 1.39 -2.97 12.51
CA LEU A 670 0.86 -2.63 13.82
C LEU A 670 -0.44 -3.41 14.04
N LYS A 671 -0.66 -3.86 15.27
CA LYS A 671 -1.87 -4.58 15.68
C LYS A 671 -2.97 -3.57 15.98
N ALA A 672 -4.15 -3.75 15.40
CA ALA A 672 -5.29 -2.86 15.56
C ALA A 672 -6.59 -3.65 15.64
N ASN A 673 -7.65 -2.96 16.04
CA ASN A 673 -9.03 -3.44 16.02
C ASN A 673 -9.92 -2.46 15.25
N PRO A 674 -11.15 -2.84 14.87
CA PRO A 674 -12.08 -1.91 14.23
C PRO A 674 -12.23 -0.62 15.04
N GLY A 675 -11.99 0.53 14.43
CA GLY A 675 -11.97 1.82 15.14
C GLY A 675 -11.13 2.90 14.47
N ALA A 676 -11.11 4.07 15.09
CA ALA A 676 -10.31 5.22 14.68
C ALA A 676 -9.02 5.29 15.50
N TRP A 677 -7.88 5.30 14.81
CA TRP A 677 -6.55 5.23 15.38
C TRP A 677 -5.71 6.46 15.01
N SER A 678 -4.75 6.78 15.87
CA SER A 678 -3.75 7.83 15.68
C SER A 678 -2.38 7.17 15.50
N LEU A 679 -1.83 7.27 14.29
CA LEU A 679 -0.47 6.83 13.95
C LEU A 679 0.50 8.02 14.06
N ARG A 680 1.64 7.81 14.72
CA ARG A 680 2.66 8.84 14.96
C ARG A 680 4.06 8.24 14.88
N LEU A 681 5.05 9.11 14.67
CA LEU A 681 6.44 8.78 15.01
C LEU A 681 6.55 8.68 16.53
N ARG A 682 7.33 7.72 17.03
CA ARG A 682 7.59 7.62 18.47
C ARG A 682 8.45 8.79 18.94
N ASP A 683 8.11 9.35 20.09
CA ASP A 683 8.91 10.40 20.74
C ASP A 683 10.35 9.93 20.99
N GLY A 684 11.31 10.82 20.71
CA GLY A 684 12.75 10.57 20.76
C GLY A 684 13.42 10.72 19.39
N LYS A 685 14.48 9.96 19.11
CA LYS A 685 15.28 10.11 17.87
C LYS A 685 14.43 10.08 16.58
N SER A 686 13.35 9.29 16.54
CA SER A 686 12.47 9.23 15.36
C SER A 686 11.81 10.58 15.09
N THR A 687 11.21 11.21 16.11
CA THR A 687 10.64 12.56 15.99
C THR A 687 11.70 13.65 15.93
N ASP A 688 12.89 13.46 16.50
CA ASP A 688 13.95 14.49 16.50
C ASP A 688 14.58 14.63 15.11
N ILE A 689 14.76 13.51 14.42
CA ILE A 689 15.37 13.46 13.09
C ILE A 689 14.32 13.65 12.00
N TYR A 690 13.14 13.04 12.13
CA TYR A 690 12.15 12.98 11.06
C TYR A 690 10.83 13.70 11.39
N GLY A 691 10.15 14.18 10.36
CA GLY A 691 8.74 14.56 10.38
C GLY A 691 7.97 13.80 9.29
N ILE A 692 6.69 13.53 9.52
CA ILE A 692 5.81 12.95 8.50
C ILE A 692 5.58 14.01 7.42
N SER A 693 5.90 13.72 6.16
CA SER A 693 5.75 14.67 5.06
C SER A 693 4.52 14.37 4.21
N HIS A 694 4.20 13.09 4.00
CA HIS A 694 3.07 12.67 3.20
C HIS A 694 2.57 11.28 3.59
N ILE A 695 1.29 11.02 3.37
CA ILE A 695 0.72 9.68 3.48
C ILE A 695 -0.26 9.43 2.33
N ASP A 696 -0.25 8.20 1.83
CA ASP A 696 -1.17 7.69 0.83
C ASP A 696 -1.80 6.38 1.35
N GLY A 697 -3.12 6.25 1.21
CA GLY A 697 -3.88 5.09 1.68
C GLY A 697 -5.37 5.40 1.91
N ASP A 698 -6.24 4.49 1.52
CA ASP A 698 -7.69 4.58 1.76
C ASP A 698 -7.98 4.76 3.26
N ASN A 699 -9.09 5.41 3.64
CA ASN A 699 -9.49 5.69 5.02
C ASN A 699 -8.38 6.24 5.95
N THR A 700 -7.43 6.97 5.39
CA THR A 700 -6.44 7.75 6.15
C THR A 700 -6.64 9.24 5.93
N HIS A 701 -6.30 10.04 6.95
CA HIS A 701 -6.34 11.49 6.88
C HIS A 701 -5.10 12.07 7.56
N TYR A 702 -4.45 13.00 6.87
CA TYR A 702 -3.27 13.71 7.34
C TYR A 702 -3.34 15.17 6.89
N ASP A 703 -3.36 16.07 7.87
CA ASP A 703 -3.23 17.51 7.62
C ASP A 703 -1.75 17.86 7.46
N ALA A 704 -1.42 18.58 6.38
CA ALA A 704 -0.04 18.99 6.11
C ALA A 704 0.51 19.83 7.29
N GLY A 705 1.60 19.36 7.90
CA GLY A 705 2.22 19.98 9.08
C GLY A 705 1.78 19.39 10.44
N SER A 706 0.84 18.43 10.45
CA SER A 706 0.48 17.66 11.64
C SER A 706 1.59 16.64 12.00
N SER A 707 1.69 16.26 13.27
CA SER A 707 2.50 15.10 13.71
C SER A 707 1.69 13.80 13.77
N VAL A 708 0.39 13.87 13.49
CA VAL A 708 -0.56 12.78 13.69
C VAL A 708 -1.28 12.46 12.40
N VAL A 709 -1.28 11.17 12.07
CA VAL A 709 -2.11 10.58 11.01
C VAL A 709 -3.32 9.92 11.65
N GLN A 710 -4.52 10.23 11.16
CA GLN A 710 -5.74 9.50 11.53
C GLN A 710 -5.95 8.33 10.58
N VAL A 711 -6.14 7.13 11.14
CA VAL A 711 -6.35 5.88 10.38
C VAL A 711 -7.65 5.24 10.84
N LEU A 712 -8.52 4.87 9.91
CA LEU A 712 -9.81 4.26 10.24
C LEU A 712 -9.87 2.81 9.73
N ILE A 713 -9.97 1.88 10.68
CA ILE A 713 -10.13 0.45 10.39
C ILE A 713 -11.63 0.10 10.44
N THR A 714 -12.27 -0.01 9.27
CA THR A 714 -13.71 -0.28 9.11
C THR A 714 -14.03 -1.60 8.41
N SER A 715 -13.01 -2.38 8.03
CA SER A 715 -13.17 -3.59 7.24
C SER A 715 -12.24 -4.69 7.71
N LEU A 716 -12.66 -5.94 7.51
CA LEU A 716 -11.82 -7.13 7.66
C LEU A 716 -10.77 -7.27 6.55
N ARG A 717 -10.82 -6.40 5.53
CA ARG A 717 -9.82 -6.35 4.45
C ARG A 717 -8.53 -5.73 4.95
N SER A 718 -7.45 -6.08 4.26
CA SER A 718 -6.14 -5.46 4.41
C SER A 718 -6.21 -3.94 4.37
N HIS A 719 -5.53 -3.29 5.30
CA HIS A 719 -5.31 -1.85 5.30
C HIS A 719 -3.82 -1.56 5.16
N VAL A 720 -3.39 -1.15 3.96
CA VAL A 720 -1.98 -0.90 3.63
C VAL A 720 -1.79 0.59 3.32
N ILE A 721 -0.86 1.23 4.02
CA ILE A 721 -0.57 2.66 3.86
C ILE A 721 0.86 2.90 3.37
N LYS A 722 1.08 3.96 2.62
CA LYS A 722 2.41 4.43 2.22
C LYS A 722 2.74 5.72 2.96
N LEU A 723 3.72 5.66 3.85
CA LEU A 723 4.17 6.77 4.67
C LEU A 723 5.45 7.36 4.08
N ARG A 724 5.50 8.68 3.91
CA ARG A 724 6.73 9.40 3.61
C ARG A 724 7.13 10.27 4.78
N VAL A 725 8.42 10.23 5.12
CA VAL A 725 9.01 11.06 6.15
C VAL A 725 10.13 11.90 5.56
N SER A 726 10.45 13.02 6.19
CA SER A 726 11.55 13.89 5.76
C SER A 726 12.38 14.27 6.97
N LYS A 727 13.70 14.34 6.80
CA LYS A 727 14.58 14.81 7.86
C LYS A 727 14.29 16.27 8.18
N LYS A 728 14.26 16.62 9.46
CA LYS A 728 14.10 17.99 9.94
C LYS A 728 15.32 18.84 9.58
N PRO A 729 15.17 20.18 9.43
CA PRO A 729 16.30 21.06 9.14
C PRO A 729 17.44 20.90 10.15
N GLY A 730 18.67 20.71 9.65
CA GLY A 730 19.88 20.52 10.47
C GLY A 730 20.18 19.05 10.83
N MET A 731 19.29 18.12 10.53
CA MET A 731 19.44 16.69 10.82
C MET A 731 19.83 15.85 9.60
N GLN A 732 20.28 16.46 8.50
CA GLN A 732 20.53 15.74 7.23
C GLN A 732 21.54 14.59 7.36
N GLN A 733 22.57 14.77 8.21
CA GLN A 733 23.59 13.76 8.49
C GLN A 733 23.26 12.87 9.71
N ALA A 734 22.14 13.12 10.39
CA ALA A 734 21.74 12.32 11.53
C ALA A 734 21.24 10.94 11.08
N GLU A 735 21.68 9.90 11.80
CA GLU A 735 21.23 8.53 11.60
C GLU A 735 20.50 8.04 12.86
N LEU A 736 19.44 7.26 12.65
CA LEU A 736 18.69 6.64 13.74
C LEU A 736 19.55 5.63 14.54
N LEU A 737 20.57 5.04 13.91
CA LEU A 737 21.37 3.93 14.42
C LEU A 737 22.89 4.23 14.55
N ALA A 738 23.27 5.49 14.78
CA ALA A 738 24.67 5.94 14.89
C ALA A 738 25.45 5.35 16.11
N ASP A 739 26.79 5.40 16.04
CA ASP A 739 27.74 4.92 17.06
C ASP A 739 27.87 5.92 18.22
N ASP A 740 27.78 5.44 19.47
CA ASP A 740 28.02 6.24 20.69
C ASP A 740 29.50 6.65 20.89
N THR A 741 30.40 6.34 19.94
CA THR A 741 31.84 6.60 20.08
C THR A 741 32.27 7.99 19.62
N ASP A 742 31.48 8.68 18.80
CA ASP A 742 31.80 10.02 18.31
C ASP A 742 30.96 11.10 19.00
N GLN A 743 31.16 11.23 20.31
CA GLN A 743 31.08 12.46 21.14
C GLN A 743 30.85 12.07 22.61
N ALA A 744 31.93 11.72 23.30
CA ALA A 744 31.98 11.65 24.76
C ALA A 744 31.90 13.07 25.37
N ALA A 745 30.76 13.75 25.23
CA ALA A 745 30.46 15.01 25.92
C ALA A 745 28.94 15.32 26.07
N GLN A 746 28.04 14.42 25.66
CA GLN A 746 26.63 14.49 26.06
C GLN A 746 26.16 13.12 26.55
N SER A 747 26.07 13.03 27.87
CA SER A 747 25.54 11.91 28.65
C SER A 747 24.16 11.44 28.17
N GLY A 748 24.05 10.14 27.86
CA GLY A 748 22.89 9.30 28.25
C GLY A 748 21.68 9.25 27.32
N ILE A 749 21.83 8.74 26.09
CA ILE A 749 20.71 8.63 25.11
C ILE A 749 20.07 7.23 25.05
N TRP A 750 20.71 6.19 25.59
CA TRP A 750 20.08 4.85 25.73
C TRP A 750 19.30 4.65 27.04
N ASN A 751 19.46 5.55 28.03
CA ASN A 751 18.71 5.48 29.29
C ASN A 751 17.30 6.10 29.16
N SER A 752 17.10 7.08 28.27
CA SER A 752 15.76 7.61 27.94
C SER A 752 14.87 6.62 27.16
N ILE A 753 15.46 5.59 26.56
CA ILE A 753 14.76 4.50 25.84
C ILE A 753 14.22 3.43 26.82
N ALA A 754 14.83 3.29 28.00
CA ALA A 754 14.41 2.31 29.02
C ALA A 754 13.25 2.81 29.88
N SER A 755 13.19 4.11 30.19
CA SER A 755 12.21 4.71 31.10
C SER A 755 10.77 4.85 30.54
N SER A 756 10.48 4.35 29.33
CA SER A 756 9.24 4.63 28.60
C SER A 756 8.52 3.38 28.04
N PHE A 757 8.91 2.17 28.44
CA PHE A 757 8.28 0.91 27.99
C PHE A 757 7.36 0.24 29.03
N GLY A 758 7.14 0.87 30.19
CA GLY A 758 6.16 0.41 31.19
C GLY A 758 4.93 1.32 31.25
N GLY A 759 3.75 0.77 30.95
CA GLY A 759 2.45 1.29 31.36
C GLY A 759 1.56 0.08 31.69
N SER A 760 0.76 0.01 32.75
CA SER A 760 0.17 1.04 33.61
C SER A 760 0.04 0.53 35.06
N ASN A 761 0.60 1.28 36.02
CA ASN A 761 0.01 1.54 37.34
C ASN A 761 0.88 2.55 38.12
N GLY A 762 0.24 3.65 38.56
CA GLY A 762 0.62 4.56 39.65
C GLY A 762 2.09 4.93 39.93
N ASN A 763 2.41 6.21 39.75
CA ASN A 763 3.43 7.00 40.47
C ASN A 763 4.48 6.22 41.29
N GLN A 764 5.61 5.86 40.65
CA GLN A 764 6.91 5.87 41.32
C GLN A 764 7.94 6.51 40.39
N ALA A 765 8.64 7.50 40.92
CA ALA A 765 9.73 8.19 40.25
C ALA A 765 10.83 7.19 39.86
N ALA A 766 11.39 7.41 38.68
CA ALA A 766 12.50 6.65 38.10
C ALA A 766 13.68 6.54 39.07
N ASN A 767 13.86 5.35 39.63
CA ASN A 767 15.16 4.84 40.01
C ASN A 767 15.67 3.96 38.85
N ASP A 768 16.93 4.17 38.47
CA ASP A 768 17.73 3.36 37.55
C ASP A 768 17.83 1.88 38.04
N GLU A 769 16.82 1.04 37.75
CA GLU A 769 16.85 -0.38 38.18
C GLU A 769 16.64 -1.45 37.09
N ASP A 770 16.48 -1.11 35.81
CA ASP A 770 16.23 -2.15 34.78
C ASP A 770 17.51 -2.71 34.09
N THR A 771 18.64 -2.72 34.79
CA THR A 771 19.92 -3.27 34.30
C THR A 771 20.22 -4.73 34.70
N GLU A 772 19.32 -5.45 35.37
CA GLU A 772 19.63 -6.81 35.89
C GLU A 772 18.71 -7.96 35.42
N THR A 773 17.65 -7.71 34.65
CA THR A 773 16.72 -8.78 34.21
C THR A 773 17.22 -9.56 32.99
N ILE A 774 17.36 -10.88 33.14
CA ILE A 774 17.76 -11.80 32.07
C ILE A 774 16.55 -12.12 31.19
N ASN A 775 16.69 -11.94 29.88
CA ASN A 775 15.61 -12.16 28.92
C ASN A 775 15.80 -13.50 28.19
N ILE A 776 14.87 -14.44 28.40
CA ILE A 776 14.89 -15.77 27.80
C ILE A 776 13.75 -15.89 26.78
N PHE A 777 14.06 -16.22 25.53
CA PHE A 777 13.08 -16.49 24.49
C PHE A 777 12.97 -17.99 24.24
N SER A 778 11.75 -18.51 24.15
CA SER A 778 11.52 -19.91 23.78
C SER A 778 10.22 -20.09 23.00
N VAL A 779 10.08 -21.26 22.39
CA VAL A 779 8.88 -21.65 21.64
C VAL A 779 8.63 -23.14 21.83
N ALA A 780 7.36 -23.49 22.04
CA ALA A 780 6.88 -24.86 22.05
C ALA A 780 5.69 -24.98 21.09
N SER A 781 5.46 -26.20 20.59
CA SER A 781 4.32 -26.55 19.75
C SER A 781 3.88 -27.96 20.14
N GLY A 782 2.70 -28.08 20.74
CA GLY A 782 2.15 -29.32 21.28
C GLY A 782 2.49 -29.58 22.75
N HIS A 783 1.64 -30.36 23.41
CA HIS A 783 1.64 -30.52 24.87
C HIS A 783 2.93 -31.15 25.41
N LEU A 784 3.54 -32.04 24.62
CA LEU A 784 4.82 -32.66 24.99
C LEU A 784 5.94 -31.62 25.14
N TYR A 785 6.10 -30.76 24.13
CA TYR A 785 7.13 -29.72 24.16
C TYR A 785 6.81 -28.63 25.17
N GLU A 786 5.53 -28.33 25.41
CA GLU A 786 5.12 -27.42 26.47
C GLU A 786 5.46 -27.94 27.86
N ARG A 787 5.33 -29.26 28.11
CA ARG A 787 5.79 -29.86 29.36
C ARG A 787 7.31 -29.79 29.51
N LEU A 788 8.05 -30.09 28.45
CA LEU A 788 9.50 -29.94 28.44
C LEU A 788 9.91 -28.48 28.70
N LEU A 789 9.20 -27.53 28.09
CA LEU A 789 9.43 -26.09 28.26
C LEU A 789 9.24 -25.66 29.72
N ARG A 790 8.19 -26.13 30.40
CA ARG A 790 8.00 -25.88 31.85
C ARG A 790 9.18 -26.42 32.66
N ILE A 791 9.69 -27.59 32.33
CA ILE A 791 10.87 -28.16 33.00
C ILE A 791 12.14 -27.35 32.71
N MET A 792 12.33 -26.90 31.46
CA MET A 792 13.42 -26.00 31.08
C MET A 792 13.40 -24.74 31.95
N MET A 793 12.22 -24.11 32.09
CA MET A 793 12.03 -22.94 32.94
C MET A 793 12.37 -23.21 34.40
N ILE A 794 11.86 -24.30 34.99
CA ILE A 794 12.15 -24.69 36.39
C ILE A 794 13.65 -24.91 36.57
N SER A 795 14.29 -25.66 35.65
CA SER A 795 15.72 -25.93 35.73
C SER A 795 16.54 -24.65 35.67
N LEU A 796 16.19 -23.70 34.83
CA LEU A 796 16.85 -22.41 34.72
C LEU A 796 16.69 -21.58 36.00
N LEU A 797 15.46 -21.44 36.49
CA LEU A 797 15.12 -20.62 37.66
C LEU A 797 15.77 -21.15 38.94
N LYS A 798 15.97 -22.46 39.06
CA LYS A 798 16.68 -23.04 40.21
C LYS A 798 18.17 -22.77 40.24
N HIS A 799 18.79 -22.45 39.10
CA HIS A 799 20.23 -22.22 38.99
C HIS A 799 20.63 -20.76 38.84
N THR A 800 19.68 -19.83 38.74
CA THR A 800 19.96 -18.39 38.70
C THR A 800 19.28 -17.65 39.86
N LYS A 801 19.96 -16.63 40.38
CA LYS A 801 19.39 -15.69 41.35
C LYS A 801 18.99 -14.36 40.71
N SER A 802 19.33 -14.16 39.44
CA SER A 802 19.00 -12.93 38.73
C SER A 802 17.50 -12.94 38.36
N PRO A 803 16.84 -11.78 38.33
CA PRO A 803 15.48 -11.68 37.80
C PRO A 803 15.43 -12.20 36.36
N VAL A 804 14.41 -13.01 36.04
CA VAL A 804 14.23 -13.58 34.70
C VAL A 804 12.91 -13.13 34.11
N LYS A 805 12.95 -12.74 32.84
CA LYS A 805 11.78 -12.52 31.99
C LYS A 805 11.76 -13.51 30.83
N PHE A 806 10.70 -14.31 30.75
CA PHE A 806 10.46 -15.23 29.64
C PHE A 806 9.62 -14.59 28.54
N TRP A 807 9.98 -14.87 27.30
CA TRP A 807 9.28 -14.40 26.11
C TRP A 807 8.83 -15.62 25.30
N PHE A 808 7.54 -15.68 24.96
CA PHE A 808 7.00 -16.80 24.20
C PHE A 808 6.25 -16.35 22.95
N LEU A 809 6.33 -17.16 21.90
CA LEU A 809 5.58 -16.92 20.68
C LEU A 809 4.13 -17.41 20.84
N LYS A 810 3.20 -16.48 21.13
CA LYS A 810 1.82 -16.77 21.56
C LYS A 810 1.09 -17.78 20.66
N ASN A 811 1.16 -17.59 19.34
CA ASN A 811 0.37 -18.33 18.33
C ASN A 811 0.63 -19.84 18.27
N TYR A 812 1.65 -20.35 18.96
CA TYR A 812 2.04 -21.77 18.94
C TYR A 812 1.83 -22.48 20.27
N LEU A 813 1.48 -21.72 21.32
CA LEU A 813 1.16 -22.27 22.62
C LEU A 813 -0.31 -22.72 22.67
N SER A 814 -0.56 -23.77 23.44
CA SER A 814 -1.90 -24.22 23.79
C SER A 814 -2.54 -23.27 24.81
N PRO A 815 -3.89 -23.17 24.82
CA PRO A 815 -4.62 -22.45 25.87
C PRO A 815 -4.24 -22.94 27.27
N GLN A 816 -4.07 -24.25 27.45
CA GLN A 816 -3.66 -24.85 28.73
C GLN A 816 -2.29 -24.35 29.21
N PHE A 817 -1.36 -24.09 28.29
CA PHE A 817 -0.07 -23.50 28.67
C PHE A 817 -0.22 -22.02 29.03
N THR A 818 -0.96 -21.25 28.23
CA THR A 818 -1.13 -19.81 28.47
C THR A 818 -1.88 -19.53 29.78
N ASP A 819 -2.90 -20.33 30.10
CA ASP A 819 -3.70 -20.19 31.33
C ASP A 819 -2.89 -20.59 32.58
N PHE A 820 -1.93 -21.49 32.43
CA PHE A 820 -1.05 -21.93 33.52
C PHE A 820 0.10 -20.95 33.83
N LEU A 821 0.54 -20.14 32.85
CA LEU A 821 1.69 -19.24 32.99
C LEU A 821 1.60 -18.27 34.20
N PRO A 822 0.45 -17.60 34.48
CA PRO A 822 0.32 -16.72 35.64
C PRO A 822 0.63 -17.42 36.97
N HIS A 823 0.15 -18.65 37.15
CA HIS A 823 0.36 -19.42 38.38
C HIS A 823 1.84 -19.83 38.53
N MET A 824 2.45 -20.24 37.42
CA MET A 824 3.87 -20.59 37.41
C MET A 824 4.76 -19.35 37.68
N ALA A 825 4.39 -18.20 37.10
CA ALA A 825 5.08 -16.94 37.33
C ALA A 825 5.03 -16.50 38.80
N ALA A 826 3.89 -16.72 39.47
CA ALA A 826 3.74 -16.45 40.90
C ALA A 826 4.54 -17.42 41.77
N GLU A 827 4.51 -18.73 41.51
CA GLU A 827 5.23 -19.74 42.31
C GLU A 827 6.76 -19.57 42.21
N TYR A 828 7.27 -19.31 41.01
CA TYR A 828 8.72 -19.24 40.76
C TYR A 828 9.25 -17.80 40.59
N ASN A 829 8.42 -16.79 40.83
CA ASN A 829 8.77 -15.36 40.81
C ASN A 829 9.53 -14.91 39.54
N PHE A 830 8.95 -15.14 38.37
CA PHE A 830 9.48 -14.66 37.09
C PHE A 830 8.47 -13.77 36.36
N GLN A 831 8.97 -12.96 35.42
CA GLN A 831 8.13 -12.17 34.52
C GLN A 831 7.95 -12.90 33.19
N TYR A 832 6.83 -12.70 32.49
CA TYR A 832 6.67 -13.23 31.15
C TYR A 832 5.93 -12.27 30.22
N GLU A 833 6.13 -12.45 28.92
CA GLU A 833 5.40 -11.71 27.89
C GLU A 833 5.17 -12.58 26.65
N LEU A 834 3.99 -12.44 26.05
CA LEU A 834 3.56 -13.19 24.87
C LEU A 834 3.71 -12.31 23.64
N VAL A 835 4.71 -12.61 22.81
CA VAL A 835 5.00 -11.86 21.59
C VAL A 835 4.33 -12.51 20.38
N GLN A 836 3.92 -11.67 19.44
CA GLN A 836 3.39 -12.10 18.14
C GLN A 836 3.83 -11.12 17.07
N TYR A 837 4.15 -11.65 15.91
CA TYR A 837 4.40 -10.90 14.70
C TYR A 837 3.80 -11.69 13.52
N LYS A 838 3.13 -11.05 12.58
CA LYS A 838 2.62 -11.76 11.39
C LYS A 838 3.72 -11.87 10.35
N TRP A 839 3.84 -13.04 9.73
CA TRP A 839 4.70 -13.24 8.56
C TRP A 839 4.35 -12.24 7.44
N PRO A 840 5.28 -11.37 7.01
CA PRO A 840 4.98 -10.35 6.00
C PRO A 840 4.60 -10.95 4.64
N ARG A 841 3.67 -10.30 3.93
CA ARG A 841 3.14 -10.81 2.64
C ARG A 841 4.18 -10.94 1.54
N TRP A 842 5.16 -10.05 1.54
CA TRP A 842 6.23 -10.03 0.55
C TRP A 842 7.28 -11.13 0.79
N LEU A 843 7.33 -11.69 2.01
CA LEU A 843 8.30 -12.70 2.40
C LEU A 843 7.71 -14.09 2.12
N HIS A 844 8.45 -14.94 1.41
CA HIS A 844 7.99 -16.27 1.00
C HIS A 844 7.53 -17.10 2.21
N GLN A 845 6.27 -17.54 2.20
CA GLN A 845 5.66 -18.24 3.33
C GLN A 845 6.00 -19.74 3.33
N GLN A 846 6.19 -20.30 4.53
CA GLN A 846 6.33 -21.74 4.73
C GLN A 846 4.96 -22.40 4.89
N THR A 847 4.78 -23.58 4.29
CA THR A 847 3.52 -24.32 4.38
C THR A 847 3.46 -25.28 5.58
N GLU A 848 4.61 -25.80 6.02
CA GLU A 848 4.73 -26.69 7.17
C GLU A 848 4.91 -25.89 8.46
N LYS A 849 4.08 -26.17 9.48
CA LYS A 849 4.08 -25.45 10.77
C LYS A 849 5.47 -25.42 11.42
N GLN A 850 6.19 -26.54 11.39
CA GLN A 850 7.55 -26.67 11.92
C GLN A 850 8.53 -25.70 11.25
N ARG A 851 8.52 -25.61 9.91
CA ARG A 851 9.39 -24.68 9.16
C ARG A 851 9.02 -23.23 9.44
N THR A 852 7.73 -22.94 9.65
CA THR A 852 7.29 -21.61 10.07
C THR A 852 7.85 -21.25 11.45
N ILE A 853 7.81 -22.16 12.43
CA ILE A 853 8.38 -21.95 13.78
C ILE A 853 9.89 -21.67 13.70
N TRP A 854 10.63 -22.45 12.90
CA TRP A 854 12.05 -22.21 12.65
C TRP A 854 12.31 -20.82 12.05
N GLY A 855 11.45 -20.37 11.15
CA GLY A 855 11.51 -19.00 10.62
C GLY A 855 11.35 -17.95 11.72
N TYR A 856 10.39 -18.12 12.63
CA TYR A 856 10.20 -17.19 13.75
C TYR A 856 11.36 -17.16 14.74
N LYS A 857 12.08 -18.28 14.91
CA LYS A 857 13.28 -18.32 15.74
C LYS A 857 14.39 -17.38 15.25
N ILE A 858 14.44 -17.03 13.95
CA ILE A 858 15.59 -16.29 13.39
C ILE A 858 15.24 -15.04 12.57
N LEU A 859 14.17 -15.06 11.78
CA LEU A 859 13.89 -14.02 10.77
C LEU A 859 13.36 -12.71 11.35
N PHE A 860 12.79 -12.72 12.55
CA PHE A 860 12.03 -11.59 13.10
C PHE A 860 12.56 -11.10 14.45
N LEU A 861 13.76 -11.52 14.87
CA LEU A 861 14.34 -11.17 16.17
C LEU A 861 14.48 -9.65 16.38
N ASP A 862 14.64 -8.87 15.32
CA ASP A 862 14.71 -7.40 15.37
C ASP A 862 13.38 -6.72 15.69
N VAL A 863 12.26 -7.32 15.27
CA VAL A 863 10.91 -6.73 15.32
C VAL A 863 9.96 -7.43 16.30
N LEU A 864 10.28 -8.66 16.72
CA LEU A 864 9.44 -9.45 17.62
C LEU A 864 9.49 -8.90 19.05
N PHE A 865 10.62 -8.32 19.45
CA PHE A 865 10.82 -7.76 20.78
C PHE A 865 10.73 -6.24 20.78
N PRO A 866 10.21 -5.66 21.87
CA PRO A 866 10.33 -4.24 22.17
C PRO A 866 11.76 -3.69 22.05
N LEU A 867 11.87 -2.38 21.81
CA LEU A 867 13.16 -1.72 21.54
C LEU A 867 14.03 -1.55 22.78
N ASN A 868 13.43 -1.49 23.96
CA ASN A 868 14.14 -1.46 25.25
C ASN A 868 14.88 -2.79 25.54
N VAL A 869 14.44 -3.92 24.96
CA VAL A 869 15.12 -5.21 25.14
C VAL A 869 16.47 -5.18 24.41
N ARG A 870 17.55 -5.24 25.20
CA ARG A 870 18.94 -5.09 24.71
C ARG A 870 19.53 -6.40 24.21
N LYS A 871 19.28 -7.49 24.91
CA LYS A 871 19.86 -8.81 24.66
C LYS A 871 18.85 -9.88 25.06
N ILE A 872 18.76 -10.96 24.28
CA ILE A 872 17.93 -12.13 24.57
C ILE A 872 18.77 -13.42 24.44
N ILE A 873 18.39 -14.45 25.18
CA ILE A 873 18.94 -15.80 25.04
C ILE A 873 17.81 -16.70 24.57
N PHE A 874 18.00 -17.39 23.45
CA PHE A 874 17.10 -18.46 23.05
C PHE A 874 17.52 -19.76 23.70
N VAL A 875 16.56 -20.46 24.32
CA VAL A 875 16.74 -21.79 24.90
C VAL A 875 15.64 -22.70 24.36
N ASP A 876 16.01 -23.83 23.74
CA ASP A 876 15.03 -24.77 23.20
C ASP A 876 14.21 -25.42 24.31
N ALA A 877 12.97 -25.80 23.98
CA ALA A 877 12.00 -26.28 24.96
C ALA A 877 12.43 -27.58 25.68
N ASP A 878 13.28 -28.39 25.05
CA ASP A 878 13.78 -29.66 25.55
C ASP A 878 15.16 -29.58 26.21
N ALA A 879 15.64 -28.36 26.47
CA ALA A 879 16.89 -28.14 27.18
C ALA A 879 16.74 -28.23 28.71
N ILE A 880 17.80 -28.64 29.40
CA ILE A 880 17.92 -28.59 30.87
C ILE A 880 19.11 -27.71 31.23
N VAL A 881 18.90 -26.68 32.05
CA VAL A 881 19.92 -25.72 32.47
C VAL A 881 20.45 -26.09 33.87
N ARG A 882 21.78 -26.21 34.01
CA ARG A 882 22.51 -26.59 35.24
C ARG A 882 23.42 -25.50 35.79
N THR A 883 23.50 -24.36 35.12
CA THR A 883 24.39 -23.25 35.47
C THR A 883 23.61 -21.97 35.66
N ASP A 884 24.22 -20.96 36.29
CA ASP A 884 23.66 -19.61 36.26
C ASP A 884 23.73 -19.06 34.83
N ILE A 885 22.57 -18.92 34.20
CA ILE A 885 22.44 -18.44 32.82
C ILE A 885 22.92 -16.98 32.66
N LYS A 886 23.09 -16.24 33.77
CA LYS A 886 23.69 -14.90 33.76
C LYS A 886 25.07 -14.89 33.11
N GLU A 887 25.87 -15.95 33.31
CA GLU A 887 27.18 -16.08 32.68
C GLU A 887 27.11 -16.00 31.14
N LEU A 888 26.03 -16.54 30.55
CA LEU A 888 25.80 -16.47 29.11
C LEU A 888 25.29 -15.09 28.68
N TYR A 889 24.44 -14.48 29.52
CA TYR A 889 23.90 -13.15 29.29
C TYR A 889 25.01 -12.09 29.28
N ASP A 890 26.00 -12.21 30.16
CA ASP A 890 27.11 -11.27 30.31
C ASP A 890 28.28 -11.55 29.34
N LEU A 891 28.23 -12.66 28.59
CA LEU A 891 29.27 -13.02 27.64
C LEU A 891 29.52 -11.92 26.60
N ASP A 892 30.79 -11.55 26.43
CA ASP A 892 31.22 -10.64 25.37
C ASP A 892 31.21 -11.36 23.99
N LEU A 893 30.39 -10.81 23.09
CA LEU A 893 30.22 -11.34 21.74
C LEU A 893 31.32 -10.85 20.78
N GLY A 894 32.23 -9.97 21.21
CA GLY A 894 33.34 -9.48 20.38
C GLY A 894 32.86 -8.71 19.15
N GLY A 895 31.75 -7.99 19.27
CA GLY A 895 31.13 -7.23 18.18
C GLY A 895 30.24 -8.05 17.22
N ALA A 896 30.13 -9.37 17.41
CA ALA A 896 29.16 -10.21 16.70
C ALA A 896 27.72 -9.93 17.19
N PRO A 897 26.71 -9.92 16.31
CA PRO A 897 25.31 -9.70 16.69
C PRO A 897 24.70 -10.86 17.48
N TYR A 898 25.25 -12.07 17.35
CA TYR A 898 24.78 -13.24 18.08
C TYR A 898 25.90 -14.27 18.28
N ALA A 899 25.69 -15.15 19.26
CA ALA A 899 26.57 -16.26 19.57
C ALA A 899 25.80 -17.58 19.60
N TYR A 900 26.33 -18.59 18.93
CA TYR A 900 25.71 -19.92 18.83
C TYR A 900 26.63 -21.00 19.36
N THR A 901 26.03 -22.10 19.81
CA THR A 901 26.76 -23.31 20.21
C THR A 901 27.23 -24.07 18.97
N PRO A 902 28.52 -24.46 18.86
CA PRO A 902 28.99 -25.33 17.78
C PRO A 902 28.57 -26.79 18.04
N PHE A 903 28.50 -27.62 16.99
CA PHE A 903 28.36 -29.07 17.20
C PHE A 903 29.55 -29.64 17.98
N CYS A 904 29.26 -30.54 18.93
CA CYS A 904 30.27 -31.31 19.62
C CYS A 904 31.05 -32.22 18.68
N ASP A 905 32.38 -32.13 18.74
CA ASP A 905 33.27 -32.97 17.95
C ASP A 905 33.81 -34.21 18.70
N SER A 906 33.48 -34.39 19.98
CA SER A 906 34.14 -35.36 20.88
C SER A 906 33.75 -36.83 20.68
N ARG A 907 32.52 -37.15 20.25
CA ARG A 907 32.10 -38.57 20.08
C ARG A 907 32.48 -39.07 18.69
N LYS A 908 33.59 -39.82 18.61
CA LYS A 908 34.19 -40.29 17.34
C LYS A 908 33.32 -41.30 16.57
N GLU A 909 32.49 -42.07 17.26
CA GLU A 909 31.59 -43.07 16.65
C GLU A 909 30.55 -42.45 15.72
N MET A 910 30.28 -41.15 15.87
CA MET A 910 29.28 -40.41 15.08
C MET A 910 29.87 -39.67 13.88
N GLU A 911 31.16 -39.85 13.57
CA GLU A 911 31.83 -39.10 12.50
C GLU A 911 31.15 -39.26 11.13
N GLY A 912 30.61 -40.45 10.83
CA GLY A 912 29.89 -40.73 9.59
C GLY A 912 28.58 -39.95 9.41
N PHE A 913 28.00 -39.41 10.49
CA PHE A 913 26.76 -38.62 10.46
C PHE A 913 27.04 -37.10 10.43
N ARG A 914 28.31 -36.66 10.48
CA ARG A 914 28.67 -35.23 10.50
C ARG A 914 28.67 -34.63 9.10
N PHE A 915 27.46 -34.41 8.57
CA PHE A 915 27.25 -33.88 7.22
C PHE A 915 27.94 -32.53 6.97
N TRP A 916 28.15 -31.71 8.00
CA TRP A 916 28.81 -30.40 7.89
C TRP A 916 30.31 -30.49 7.60
N LYS A 917 30.95 -31.66 7.79
CA LYS A 917 32.37 -31.89 7.48
C LYS A 917 32.61 -32.39 6.06
N GLN A 918 31.57 -32.45 5.22
CA GLN A 918 31.65 -32.92 3.84
C GLN A 918 30.83 -32.04 2.89
N GLY A 919 31.02 -32.24 1.59
CA GLY A 919 30.23 -31.62 0.53
C GLY A 919 30.16 -30.10 0.59
N TYR A 920 28.95 -29.56 0.40
CA TYR A 920 28.66 -28.13 0.37
C TYR A 920 29.12 -27.40 1.65
N TRP A 921 28.73 -27.91 2.82
CA TRP A 921 28.99 -27.22 4.09
C TRP A 921 30.48 -27.09 4.40
N ARG A 922 31.29 -28.12 4.16
CA ARG A 922 32.76 -28.03 4.34
C ARG A 922 33.36 -26.91 3.47
N SER A 923 32.96 -26.86 2.20
CA SER A 923 33.46 -25.86 1.24
C SER A 923 33.00 -24.46 1.61
N HIS A 924 31.74 -24.29 1.99
CA HIS A 924 31.16 -23.00 2.35
C HIS A 924 31.73 -22.44 3.67
N LEU A 925 31.88 -23.27 4.69
CA LEU A 925 32.35 -22.84 6.02
C LEU A 925 33.82 -22.43 6.05
N MET A 926 34.65 -22.88 5.09
CA MET A 926 36.07 -22.53 4.98
C MET A 926 36.85 -22.66 6.31
N GLY A 927 36.64 -23.77 7.02
CA GLY A 927 37.29 -24.05 8.31
C GLY A 927 36.59 -23.45 9.54
N ARG A 928 35.50 -22.68 9.36
CA ARG A 928 34.63 -22.27 10.48
C ARG A 928 33.80 -23.45 10.98
N ARG A 929 33.40 -23.39 12.26
CA ARG A 929 32.52 -24.41 12.88
C ARG A 929 31.09 -24.26 12.36
N TYR A 930 30.38 -25.39 12.27
CA TYR A 930 28.94 -25.41 12.06
C TYR A 930 28.23 -25.33 13.43
N HIS A 931 27.21 -24.48 13.52
CA HIS A 931 26.52 -24.16 14.76
C HIS A 931 25.08 -24.68 14.80
N ILE A 932 24.55 -24.92 15.99
CA ILE A 932 23.20 -25.43 16.26
C ILE A 932 22.33 -24.39 16.98
N SER A 933 21.03 -24.44 16.71
CA SER A 933 20.03 -23.48 17.16
C SER A 933 19.39 -23.79 18.53
N ALA A 934 19.88 -24.82 19.24
CA ALA A 934 19.32 -25.22 20.55
C ALA A 934 19.56 -24.17 21.64
N LEU A 935 20.70 -23.47 21.58
CA LEU A 935 21.07 -22.41 22.51
C LEU A 935 21.87 -21.34 21.77
N TYR A 936 21.39 -20.09 21.82
CA TYR A 936 22.11 -18.94 21.27
C TYR A 936 21.75 -17.64 21.99
N VAL A 937 22.65 -16.67 21.91
CA VAL A 937 22.50 -15.32 22.48
C VAL A 937 22.42 -14.31 21.36
N VAL A 938 21.56 -13.31 21.48
CA VAL A 938 21.43 -12.24 20.50
C VAL A 938 21.56 -10.90 21.20
N ASP A 939 22.56 -10.12 20.80
CA ASP A 939 22.64 -8.69 21.13
C ASP A 939 21.71 -7.95 20.17
N LEU A 940 20.48 -7.67 20.61
CA LEU A 940 19.45 -7.04 19.79
C LEU A 940 19.85 -5.63 19.36
N LYS A 941 20.61 -4.90 20.18
CA LYS A 941 21.12 -3.57 19.79
C LYS A 941 22.05 -3.71 18.59
N ARG A 942 23.04 -4.60 18.67
CA ARG A 942 23.98 -4.84 17.56
C ARG A 942 23.27 -5.44 16.35
N PHE A 943 22.36 -6.38 16.57
CA PHE A 943 21.58 -7.05 15.54
C PHE A 943 20.76 -6.06 14.70
N ARG A 944 20.03 -5.14 15.35
CA ARG A 944 19.29 -4.06 14.70
C ARG A 944 20.21 -3.06 14.01
N LYS A 945 21.30 -2.66 14.70
CA LYS A 945 22.28 -1.69 14.18
C LYS A 945 22.88 -2.11 12.84
N ILE A 946 23.28 -3.37 12.70
CA ILE A 946 23.87 -3.88 11.44
C ILE A 946 22.83 -4.40 10.44
N ALA A 947 21.53 -4.30 10.77
CA ALA A 947 20.42 -4.87 10.01
C ALA A 947 20.60 -6.36 9.71
N ALA A 948 21.01 -7.14 10.71
CA ALA A 948 21.19 -8.57 10.57
C ALA A 948 19.87 -9.25 10.16
N GLY A 949 18.74 -8.83 10.74
CA GLY A 949 17.40 -9.32 10.39
C GLY A 949 17.06 -9.12 8.91
N ASP A 950 17.28 -7.92 8.38
CA ASP A 950 16.99 -7.62 6.96
C ASP A 950 17.87 -8.44 6.00
N ARG A 951 19.14 -8.65 6.35
CA ARG A 951 20.06 -9.50 5.58
C ARG A 951 19.62 -10.97 5.60
N LEU A 952 19.23 -11.48 6.76
CA LEU A 952 18.73 -12.85 6.93
C LEU A 952 17.45 -13.06 6.11
N ARG A 953 16.50 -12.11 6.16
CA ARG A 953 15.26 -12.15 5.36
C ARG A 953 15.55 -12.10 3.86
N GLY A 954 16.47 -11.25 3.42
CA GLY A 954 16.89 -11.17 2.01
C GLY A 954 17.49 -12.48 1.50
N GLN A 955 18.40 -13.08 2.28
CA GLN A 955 19.01 -14.37 1.92
C GLN A 955 17.99 -15.52 1.96
N TYR A 956 17.12 -15.54 2.96
CA TYR A 956 16.02 -16.50 3.03
C TYR A 956 15.09 -16.40 1.81
N GLN A 957 14.73 -15.18 1.38
CA GLN A 957 13.89 -14.97 0.20
C GLN A 957 14.52 -15.55 -1.07
N ALA A 958 15.85 -15.44 -1.21
CA ALA A 958 16.58 -15.99 -2.34
C ALA A 958 16.65 -17.53 -2.32
N LEU A 959 16.88 -18.12 -1.14
CA LEU A 959 17.05 -19.58 -1.01
C LEU A 959 15.71 -20.33 -1.00
N SER A 960 14.71 -19.80 -0.29
CA SER A 960 13.45 -20.52 0.02
C SER A 960 12.54 -20.82 -1.18
N GLN A 961 12.87 -20.31 -2.37
CA GLN A 961 12.20 -20.68 -3.62
C GLN A 961 12.47 -22.14 -4.00
N ASP A 962 13.63 -22.69 -3.61
CA ASP A 962 13.89 -24.12 -3.70
C ASP A 962 13.40 -24.80 -2.41
N PRO A 963 12.39 -25.69 -2.47
CA PRO A 963 11.87 -26.39 -1.30
C PRO A 963 12.90 -27.31 -0.62
N ASN A 964 13.98 -27.70 -1.31
CA ASN A 964 15.05 -28.52 -0.75
C ASN A 964 16.15 -27.70 -0.06
N SER A 965 16.09 -26.36 -0.16
CA SER A 965 17.01 -25.49 0.54
C SER A 965 16.69 -25.43 2.04
N LEU A 966 17.71 -25.13 2.85
CA LEU A 966 17.59 -24.87 4.29
C LEU A 966 16.81 -26.01 4.99
N SER A 967 17.45 -27.19 5.07
CA SER A 967 16.85 -28.38 5.68
C SER A 967 16.36 -28.08 7.08
N ASN A 968 17.20 -27.41 7.89
CA ASN A 968 16.84 -26.85 9.18
C ASN A 968 17.00 -25.32 9.12
N LEU A 969 15.93 -24.61 8.81
CA LEU A 969 15.95 -23.16 8.51
C LEU A 969 16.66 -22.32 9.59
N ASP A 970 16.37 -22.59 10.86
CA ASP A 970 16.91 -21.88 12.02
C ASP A 970 18.42 -22.12 12.25
N GLN A 971 18.97 -23.21 11.71
CA GLN A 971 20.39 -23.58 11.80
C GLN A 971 21.16 -23.23 10.53
N ASP A 972 20.62 -23.62 9.39
CA ASP A 972 21.27 -23.49 8.10
C ASP A 972 21.40 -22.02 7.68
N LEU A 973 20.40 -21.18 7.98
CA LEU A 973 20.43 -19.78 7.55
C LEU A 973 21.57 -18.98 8.23
N PRO A 974 21.75 -19.01 9.57
CA PRO A 974 22.92 -18.41 10.20
C PRO A 974 24.25 -18.97 9.69
N ASN A 975 24.39 -20.29 9.58
CA ASN A 975 25.62 -20.91 9.09
C ASN A 975 25.92 -20.56 7.62
N ASN A 976 24.89 -20.40 6.79
CA ASN A 976 25.05 -19.91 5.42
C ASN A 976 25.52 -18.45 5.40
N MET A 977 25.01 -17.63 6.31
CA MET A 977 25.32 -16.20 6.42
C MET A 977 26.59 -15.88 7.23
N ILE A 978 27.33 -16.89 7.70
CA ILE A 978 28.47 -16.75 8.64
C ILE A 978 29.56 -15.76 8.19
N HIS A 979 29.69 -15.51 6.88
CA HIS A 979 30.66 -14.57 6.30
C HIS A 979 30.14 -13.12 6.24
N GLN A 980 28.82 -12.93 6.20
CA GLN A 980 28.16 -11.62 6.11
C GLN A 980 27.63 -11.13 7.47
N VAL A 981 27.24 -12.08 8.32
CA VAL A 981 26.73 -11.87 9.69
C VAL A 981 27.58 -12.76 10.60
N ALA A 982 28.46 -12.13 11.37
CA ALA A 982 29.42 -12.86 12.19
C ALA A 982 28.72 -13.67 13.30
N ILE A 983 29.24 -14.87 13.56
CA ILE A 983 28.79 -15.74 14.65
C ILE A 983 29.92 -15.86 15.66
N LYS A 984 29.65 -15.53 16.92
CA LYS A 984 30.54 -15.89 18.02
C LYS A 984 30.29 -17.35 18.40
N SER A 985 31.29 -18.22 18.28
CA SER A 985 31.15 -19.59 18.77
C SER A 985 31.18 -19.60 20.30
N LEU A 986 30.17 -20.19 20.91
CA LEU A 986 30.12 -20.42 22.35
C LEU A 986 31.11 -21.53 22.76
N PRO A 987 31.70 -21.46 23.97
CA PRO A 987 32.49 -22.55 24.52
C PRO A 987 31.77 -23.91 24.53
N ASP A 988 32.53 -24.99 24.33
CA ASP A 988 32.00 -26.36 24.18
C ASP A 988 31.22 -26.91 25.39
N ASP A 989 31.37 -26.30 26.58
CA ASP A 989 30.68 -26.68 27.82
C ASP A 989 29.26 -26.10 27.92
N TRP A 990 28.92 -25.11 27.07
CA TRP A 990 27.59 -24.49 27.06
C TRP A 990 26.48 -25.42 26.60
N LEU A 991 26.77 -26.40 25.75
CA LEU A 991 25.77 -27.36 25.32
C LEU A 991 26.34 -28.76 25.24
N TRP A 992 25.63 -29.69 25.86
CA TRP A 992 25.91 -31.10 25.75
C TRP A 992 24.69 -31.84 25.19
N CYS A 993 24.91 -32.72 24.21
CA CYS A 993 23.94 -33.74 23.86
C CYS A 993 24.62 -35.11 23.81
N GLN A 994 23.93 -36.14 24.32
CA GLN A 994 24.39 -37.53 24.36
C GLN A 994 24.81 -38.03 22.97
N THR A 995 24.13 -37.63 21.90
CA THR A 995 24.45 -38.13 20.56
C THR A 995 25.81 -37.64 20.07
N TRP A 996 26.24 -36.41 20.34
CA TRP A 996 27.46 -35.86 19.72
C TRP A 996 28.61 -35.61 20.71
N CYS A 997 28.29 -35.39 21.99
CA CYS A 997 29.26 -35.09 23.03
C CYS A 997 29.69 -36.39 23.76
N SER A 998 30.93 -36.45 24.24
CA SER A 998 31.42 -37.60 25.01
C SER A 998 30.84 -37.59 26.44
N ASP A 999 30.68 -38.77 27.04
CA ASP A 999 30.13 -38.90 28.40
C ASP A 999 31.02 -38.20 29.44
N SER A 1000 32.34 -38.14 29.22
CA SER A 1000 33.26 -37.40 30.08
C SER A 1000 32.94 -35.90 30.20
N LYS A 1001 32.37 -35.30 29.15
CA LYS A 1001 31.97 -33.87 29.13
C LYS A 1001 30.62 -33.61 29.81
N PHE A 1002 29.87 -34.65 30.19
CA PHE A 1002 28.54 -34.51 30.80
C PHE A 1002 28.58 -33.83 32.17
N SER A 1003 29.62 -34.11 32.96
CA SER A 1003 29.77 -33.55 34.32
C SER A 1003 30.00 -32.03 34.34
N SER A 1004 30.62 -31.48 33.29
CA SER A 1004 30.88 -30.05 33.12
C SER A 1004 29.85 -29.35 32.23
N ALA A 1005 28.77 -30.04 31.83
CA ALA A 1005 27.77 -29.49 30.91
C ALA A 1005 26.89 -28.45 31.60
N LYS A 1006 26.83 -27.24 31.02
CA LYS A 1006 26.03 -26.13 31.51
C LYS A 1006 24.55 -26.21 31.08
N VAL A 1007 24.31 -26.59 29.83
CA VAL A 1007 22.98 -26.86 29.29
C VAL A 1007 23.00 -28.20 28.57
N ILE A 1008 21.96 -29.00 28.76
CA ILE A 1008 21.80 -30.32 28.14
C ILE A 1008 20.65 -30.25 27.14
N ASP A 1009 20.93 -30.55 25.87
CA ASP A 1009 19.93 -30.67 24.81
C ASP A 1009 19.56 -32.14 24.59
N LEU A 1010 18.26 -32.44 24.49
CA LEU A 1010 17.72 -33.77 24.25
C LEU A 1010 17.61 -34.06 22.75
N CYS A 1011 18.76 -34.02 22.09
CA CYS A 1011 18.83 -34.14 20.64
C CYS A 1011 18.46 -35.54 20.14
N ASN A 1012 18.00 -35.59 18.88
CA ASN A 1012 17.61 -36.83 18.24
C ASN A 1012 18.84 -37.71 17.92
N ASN A 1013 18.71 -39.01 18.19
CA ASN A 1013 19.74 -39.99 17.85
C ASN A 1013 19.46 -40.62 16.48
N PRO A 1014 20.38 -40.52 15.49
CA PRO A 1014 20.16 -41.13 14.17
C PRO A 1014 20.26 -42.66 14.18
N GLN A 1015 20.81 -43.28 15.23
CA GLN A 1015 20.97 -44.74 15.36
C GLN A 1015 19.82 -45.41 16.14
N THR A 1016 19.03 -44.66 16.91
CA THR A 1016 17.97 -45.21 17.78
C THR A 1016 16.71 -44.36 17.72
N LYS A 1017 15.54 -44.96 17.98
CA LYS A 1017 14.23 -44.26 17.99
C LYS A 1017 13.65 -44.17 19.40
N GLU A 1018 14.48 -43.78 20.37
CA GLU A 1018 14.02 -43.56 21.74
C GLU A 1018 13.14 -42.29 21.84
N ALA A 1019 12.04 -42.35 22.58
CA ALA A 1019 11.18 -41.19 22.80
C ALA A 1019 11.85 -40.16 23.75
N LYS A 1020 11.61 -38.86 23.51
CA LYS A 1020 12.26 -37.77 24.26
C LYS A 1020 12.06 -37.85 25.77
N LEU A 1021 10.87 -38.21 26.27
CA LEU A 1021 10.62 -38.35 27.71
C LEU A 1021 11.44 -39.49 28.34
N THR A 1022 11.55 -40.62 27.64
CA THR A 1022 12.36 -41.76 28.08
C THR A 1022 13.83 -41.37 28.12
N ALA A 1023 14.31 -40.69 27.08
CA ALA A 1023 15.66 -40.16 27.02
C ALA A 1023 15.93 -39.16 28.17
N ALA A 1024 15.01 -38.23 28.43
CA ALA A 1024 15.14 -37.24 29.50
C ALA A 1024 15.33 -37.89 30.88
N GLN A 1025 14.46 -38.84 31.23
CA GLN A 1025 14.51 -39.55 32.52
C GLN A 1025 15.75 -40.44 32.69
N ARG A 1026 16.33 -40.91 31.58
CA ARG A 1026 17.52 -41.77 31.56
C ARG A 1026 18.82 -40.95 31.59
N ILE A 1027 18.87 -39.86 30.83
CA ILE A 1027 20.07 -39.04 30.64
C ILE A 1027 20.29 -38.09 31.82
N VAL A 1028 19.22 -37.46 32.32
CA VAL A 1028 19.29 -36.39 33.31
C VAL A 1028 18.60 -36.85 34.60
N PRO A 1029 19.36 -37.27 35.63
CA PRO A 1029 18.78 -37.83 36.86
C PRO A 1029 17.79 -36.89 37.57
N GLU A 1030 18.10 -35.60 37.63
CA GLU A 1030 17.30 -34.58 38.30
C GLU A 1030 16.02 -34.18 37.51
N TRP A 1031 15.86 -34.65 36.27
CA TRP A 1031 14.66 -34.36 35.48
C TRP A 1031 13.39 -34.85 36.16
N LYS A 1032 13.47 -36.01 36.86
CA LYS A 1032 12.34 -36.60 37.58
C LYS A 1032 11.88 -35.72 38.74
N ASP A 1033 12.81 -34.99 39.37
CA ASP A 1033 12.51 -34.11 40.49
C ASP A 1033 11.77 -32.86 40.01
N TYR A 1034 12.23 -32.23 38.91
CA TYR A 1034 11.52 -31.11 38.29
C TYR A 1034 10.13 -31.50 37.79
N ASP A 1035 10.00 -32.68 37.18
CA ASP A 1035 8.71 -33.18 36.70
C ASP A 1035 7.74 -33.50 37.84
N ALA A 1036 8.23 -34.03 38.97
CA ALA A 1036 7.41 -34.29 40.16
C ALA A 1036 6.92 -32.99 40.81
N GLU A 1037 7.79 -31.98 40.90
CA GLU A 1037 7.44 -30.64 41.39
C GLU A 1037 6.40 -29.97 40.49
N LEU A 1038 6.59 -30.01 39.17
CA LEU A 1038 5.63 -29.49 38.21
C LEU A 1038 4.25 -30.17 38.35
N LYS A 1039 4.22 -31.50 38.48
CA LYS A 1039 2.97 -32.25 38.69
C LYS A 1039 2.27 -31.86 40.00
N THR A 1040 3.06 -31.63 41.05
CA THR A 1040 2.51 -31.22 42.35
C THR A 1040 1.90 -29.82 42.26
N LEU A 1041 2.53 -28.90 41.52
CA LEU A 1041 1.99 -27.57 41.27
C LEU A 1041 0.70 -27.64 40.43
N LEU A 1042 0.69 -28.42 39.35
CA LEU A 1042 -0.50 -28.63 38.51
C LEU A 1042 -1.69 -29.16 39.33
N ALA A 1043 -1.47 -30.22 40.13
CA ALA A 1043 -2.52 -30.78 40.98
C ALA A 1043 -3.05 -29.74 42.00
N ARG A 1044 -2.16 -28.93 42.60
CA ARG A 1044 -2.55 -27.88 43.56
C ARG A 1044 -3.45 -26.82 42.93
N ILE A 1045 -3.18 -26.45 41.68
CA ILE A 1045 -3.95 -25.44 40.94
C ILE A 1045 -5.30 -26.03 40.52
N GLU A 1046 -5.32 -27.25 39.98
CA GLU A 1046 -6.55 -27.97 39.65
C GLU A 1046 -7.46 -28.11 40.89
N ASP A 1047 -6.92 -28.47 42.05
CA ASP A 1047 -7.68 -28.57 43.30
C ASP A 1047 -8.23 -27.20 43.76
N HIS A 1048 -7.44 -26.13 43.61
CA HIS A 1048 -7.86 -24.77 43.98
C HIS A 1048 -8.99 -24.25 43.07
N GLU A 1049 -8.88 -24.45 41.75
CA GLU A 1049 -9.94 -24.10 40.78
C GLU A 1049 -11.22 -24.92 40.99
N ASN A 1050 -11.07 -26.20 41.32
CA ASN A 1050 -12.21 -27.08 41.68
C ASN A 1050 -12.83 -26.73 43.04
N SER A 1051 -12.10 -26.08 43.94
CA SER A 1051 -12.63 -25.60 45.23
C SER A 1051 -13.37 -24.27 45.11
N HIS A 1052 -12.85 -23.32 44.31
CA HIS A 1052 -13.52 -22.03 44.06
C HIS A 1052 -14.77 -22.15 43.18
N SER A 1053 -14.84 -23.17 42.32
CA SER A 1053 -16.07 -23.51 41.59
C SER A 1053 -17.14 -24.13 42.50
N ARG A 1054 -16.77 -24.74 43.64
CA ARG A 1054 -17.72 -25.23 44.66
C ARG A 1054 -18.24 -24.13 45.58
N ASP A 1055 -17.47 -23.07 45.82
CA ASP A 1055 -17.88 -21.95 46.69
C ASP A 1055 -18.77 -20.91 45.98
N ILE A 1056 -18.99 -21.03 44.67
CA ILE A 1056 -19.89 -20.17 43.88
C ILE A 1056 -21.29 -20.79 43.71
N ASP A 1057 -21.46 -22.09 44.03
CA ASP A 1057 -22.74 -22.83 43.92
C ASP A 1057 -23.52 -22.94 45.24
N ASP A 1058 -23.15 -22.20 46.29
CA ASP A 1058 -23.88 -22.17 47.57
C ASP A 1058 -24.92 -21.03 47.66
N ASP A 1059 -25.68 -20.83 46.56
CA ASP A 1059 -27.03 -20.27 46.59
C ASP A 1059 -27.95 -21.27 45.84
N PRO A 1060 -29.02 -21.78 46.48
CA PRO A 1060 -29.70 -22.96 45.97
C PRO A 1060 -30.60 -22.61 44.79
N VAL A 1061 -30.20 -23.00 43.58
CA VAL A 1061 -31.13 -23.26 42.48
C VAL A 1061 -30.91 -24.70 42.01
N ASP A 1062 -31.87 -25.52 42.40
CA ASP A 1062 -32.01 -26.93 42.07
C ASP A 1062 -32.09 -27.12 40.54
N ASP A 1063 -31.10 -27.81 39.95
CA ASP A 1063 -31.26 -28.48 38.66
C ASP A 1063 -30.32 -29.69 38.55
N HIS A 1064 -30.78 -30.80 39.12
CA HIS A 1064 -30.31 -32.15 38.77
C HIS A 1064 -30.77 -32.53 37.36
N VAL A 1065 -29.87 -32.52 36.36
CA VAL A 1065 -30.12 -33.20 35.09
C VAL A 1065 -29.58 -34.64 35.16
N VAL A 1066 -30.46 -35.55 35.56
CA VAL A 1066 -30.35 -36.99 35.29
C VAL A 1066 -30.88 -37.25 33.89
N VAL A 1067 -30.01 -37.76 33.01
CA VAL A 1067 -30.37 -38.27 31.69
C VAL A 1067 -31.31 -39.47 31.86
N THR A 1068 -32.59 -39.28 31.54
CA THR A 1068 -33.56 -40.38 31.37
C THR A 1068 -34.32 -40.18 30.06
N THR A 1069 -34.16 -41.12 29.14
CA THR A 1069 -34.84 -41.18 27.84
C THR A 1069 -36.30 -41.61 28.00
N LEU A 1070 -37.27 -40.77 27.60
CA LEU A 1070 -38.67 -41.16 27.37
C LEU A 1070 -39.25 -40.49 26.12
N PRO A 1071 -40.21 -41.13 25.42
CA PRO A 1071 -40.68 -40.79 24.07
C PRO A 1071 -41.59 -39.54 24.05
N PRO A 1072 -41.83 -38.94 22.86
CA PRO A 1072 -42.28 -37.55 22.76
C PRO A 1072 -43.77 -37.37 23.13
N PRO A 1073 -44.16 -36.22 23.71
CA PRO A 1073 -45.56 -35.85 23.87
C PRO A 1073 -46.17 -35.34 22.55
N PRO A 1074 -47.49 -35.44 22.37
CA PRO A 1074 -48.17 -35.15 21.11
C PRO A 1074 -48.25 -33.66 20.81
N GLU A 1075 -48.27 -33.31 19.52
CA GLU A 1075 -48.44 -31.96 18.98
C GLU A 1075 -49.64 -31.20 19.60
N PRO A 1076 -49.47 -29.93 20.00
CA PRO A 1076 -50.59 -29.00 20.10
C PRO A 1076 -50.81 -28.30 18.75
N LYS A 1077 -52.00 -28.52 18.20
CA LYS A 1077 -52.56 -27.76 17.07
C LYS A 1077 -52.87 -26.32 17.48
N HIS A 1078 -52.54 -25.40 16.58
CA HIS A 1078 -53.13 -24.06 16.29
C HIS A 1078 -53.61 -23.15 17.44
N GLY A 1079 -53.17 -21.89 17.39
CA GLY A 1079 -53.95 -20.74 17.87
C GLY A 1079 -53.12 -19.50 18.20
N GLU A 1080 -53.21 -18.48 17.32
CA GLU A 1080 -53.21 -17.01 17.54
C GLU A 1080 -52.69 -16.50 18.91
N LEU A 1081 -51.66 -15.63 18.98
CA LEU A 1081 -51.51 -14.29 18.37
C LEU A 1081 -50.04 -13.90 18.25
#